data_AF-A0A1V4E4C2-F1
#
_entry.id   AF-A0A1V4E4C2-F1
#
_cell.length_a   1.000
_cell.length_b   1.000
_cell.length_c   1.000
_cell.angle_alpha   90.00
_cell.angle_beta   90.00
_cell.angle_gamma   90.00
#
_symmetry.space_group_name_H-M   'P 1'
#
loop_
_entity.id
_entity.type
_entity.pdbx_description
1 polymer ?
#
loop_
_entity_poly.entity_id
_entity_poly.type
_entity_poly.pdbx_seq_one_letter_code
_entity_poly.pdbx_strand_id
1 'polypeptide(L)'
;MGELPVSTRNVLLMVLMVALVHLARADVLRSREIYADLDALAWGGDTEAWRRRAAAVRSRRNRPLAKFTQLWSTHPRWDLRLRSLTEPAALFGLQALPFFLTGAATWLLIHQLVNANTSGWISGWADGATVPLAAAVLTAVMGVAVWRSATHAVLTSRRVPTGLGAGLWLGAGLAVGELTTNRLAVNKWTPSHIESLLLIVLAAAVVTWWTAQCARIWIRTWRWGPLRIGMLLVLPATWLLFFTLLSWWKSNDRAIANGWPFSSSAWMEILVPGSTGHHSGLLVALAVPVALLSTVVVTTPSAAWAVQALWLVPLLAWGAGPARSIPGWVSRALGDAKAPDSIREDVPGLRGPLLVSALGGVVCWGAFAVVMASMHSGREAWRTDDEFVLVYAAWCALVLVAAVAASAVVTAVLARRYRLLVALVSAGAAMVVGGAGVFLLLATDGCVPPLSTLAESCAWRPGAAWDTFSGVLLYASVAAMMTATIAVIPLAAVPRWRRRKSPGAVPAPGDPRRGLRTRRAAVAAVTVISLGFTTAVFATLSAASEEHRQQRRPGAVIEALVRTDRPDPAPQMRRLQAQSWLLHGGLELVDGFVDVHFRLRDASRSHPPDHARFRTVCAAVDRLTRQAGAYFRVPDPQGQDLWAKAVGRMKKAAADCLRGLAEGNGGLVDRAALELTATESEDLIPALARISVIGATTAGGSS
;
A
#
# COMPACT_ATOMS: atom_id res chain seq x y z
N MET A 1 -34.08 -8.08 17.38
CA MET A 1 -33.29 -7.39 18.42
C MET A 1 -31.82 -7.15 18.02
N GLY A 2 -31.53 -6.87 16.73
CA GLY A 2 -30.15 -6.71 16.22
C GLY A 2 -29.70 -5.28 15.91
N GLU A 3 -30.52 -4.26 16.17
CA GLU A 3 -30.26 -2.86 15.77
C GLU A 3 -29.43 -2.04 16.79
N LEU A 4 -29.34 -2.51 18.04
CA LEU A 4 -28.60 -1.84 19.11
C LEU A 4 -27.11 -1.54 18.80
N PRO A 5 -26.35 -2.39 18.05
CA PRO A 5 -24.94 -2.13 17.79
C PRO A 5 -24.70 -0.91 16.90
N VAL A 6 -25.57 -0.64 15.91
CA VAL A 6 -25.32 0.39 14.89
C VAL A 6 -25.52 1.79 15.45
N SER A 7 -26.63 2.02 16.17
CA SER A 7 -26.94 3.33 16.75
C SER A 7 -25.97 3.71 17.87
N THR A 8 -25.67 2.79 18.80
CA THR A 8 -24.67 3.04 19.86
C THR A 8 -23.30 3.32 19.27
N ARG A 9 -22.92 2.59 18.21
CA ARG A 9 -21.66 2.87 17.51
C ARG A 9 -21.67 4.24 16.86
N ASN A 10 -22.69 4.63 16.11
CA ASN A 10 -22.77 5.96 15.48
C ASN A 10 -22.63 7.10 16.51
N VAL A 11 -23.22 6.95 17.70
CA VAL A 11 -23.05 7.89 18.81
C VAL A 11 -21.60 7.92 19.30
N LEU A 12 -20.97 6.77 19.51
CA LEU A 12 -19.55 6.70 19.92
C LEU A 12 -18.61 7.29 18.86
N LEU A 13 -18.91 7.10 17.58
CA LEU A 13 -18.17 7.70 16.47
C LEU A 13 -18.28 9.22 16.48
N MET A 14 -19.48 9.75 16.74
CA MET A 14 -19.69 11.19 16.91
C MET A 14 -18.88 11.74 18.10
N VAL A 15 -18.91 11.04 19.24
CA VAL A 15 -18.12 11.41 20.43
C VAL A 15 -16.62 11.39 20.13
N LEU A 16 -16.14 10.36 19.41
CA LEU A 16 -14.74 10.26 18.99
C LEU A 16 -14.36 11.39 18.04
N MET A 17 -15.20 11.72 17.06
CA MET A 17 -14.98 12.85 16.15
C MET A 17 -14.88 14.18 16.90
N VAL A 18 -15.78 14.43 17.85
CA VAL A 18 -15.74 15.61 18.72
C VAL A 18 -14.43 15.65 19.52
N ALA A 19 -14.01 14.52 20.08
CA ALA A 19 -12.73 14.40 20.78
C ALA A 19 -11.53 14.72 19.87
N LEU A 20 -11.48 14.19 18.65
CA LEU A 20 -10.41 14.48 17.67
C LEU A 20 -10.34 15.97 17.31
N VAL A 21 -11.50 16.61 17.08
CA VAL A 21 -11.58 18.05 16.79
C VAL A 21 -11.10 18.88 17.99
N HIS A 22 -11.50 18.52 19.21
CA HIS A 22 -11.02 19.20 20.42
C HIS A 22 -9.52 19.06 20.62
N LEU A 23 -8.97 17.87 20.41
CA LEU A 23 -7.53 17.63 20.49
C LEU A 23 -6.76 18.43 19.43
N ALA A 24 -7.27 18.49 18.20
CA ALA A 24 -6.68 19.31 17.13
C ALA A 24 -6.69 20.80 17.49
N ARG A 25 -7.81 21.31 18.01
CA ARG A 25 -7.92 22.71 18.45
C ARG A 25 -6.97 23.01 19.60
N ALA A 26 -6.91 22.15 20.61
CA ALA A 26 -5.99 22.30 21.74
C ALA A 26 -4.54 22.29 21.27
N ASP A 27 -4.18 21.46 20.30
CA ASP A 27 -2.83 21.40 19.74
C ASP A 27 -2.41 22.68 19.00
N VAL A 28 -3.30 23.20 18.14
CA VAL A 28 -3.09 24.46 17.42
C VAL A 28 -2.93 25.62 18.40
N LEU A 29 -3.81 25.72 19.41
CA LEU A 29 -3.73 26.77 20.42
C LEU A 29 -2.43 26.68 21.23
N ARG A 30 -2.02 25.48 21.65
CA ARG A 30 -0.75 25.29 22.36
C ARG A 30 0.45 25.72 21.52
N SER A 31 0.46 25.39 20.23
CA SER A 31 1.52 25.81 19.32
C SER A 31 1.57 27.33 19.17
N ARG A 32 0.41 27.99 19.05
CA ARG A 32 0.31 29.46 18.98
C ARG A 32 0.83 30.14 20.24
N GLU A 33 0.51 29.61 21.41
CA GLU A 33 1.03 30.14 22.69
C GLU A 33 2.55 30.07 22.77
N ILE A 34 3.17 29.00 22.26
CA ILE A 34 4.63 28.89 22.25
C ILE A 34 5.26 29.90 21.27
N TYR A 35 4.65 30.11 20.09
CA TYR A 35 5.11 31.17 19.19
C TYR A 35 4.95 32.56 19.82
N ALA A 36 3.82 32.82 20.49
CA ALA A 36 3.62 34.07 21.23
C ALA A 36 4.67 34.27 22.33
N ASP A 37 5.07 33.21 23.04
CA ASP A 37 6.16 33.26 24.02
C ASP A 37 7.52 33.60 23.37
N LEU A 38 7.83 33.02 22.21
CA LEU A 38 9.07 33.30 21.48
C LEU A 38 9.09 34.73 20.93
N ASP A 39 7.96 35.20 20.40
CA ASP A 39 7.82 36.58 19.95
C ASP A 39 7.99 37.53 21.15
N ALA A 40 7.30 37.27 22.26
CA ALA A 40 7.45 38.08 23.48
C ALA A 40 8.90 38.13 23.98
N LEU A 41 9.64 37.02 23.89
CA LEU A 41 11.08 37.00 24.21
C LEU A 41 11.90 37.85 23.23
N ALA A 42 11.61 37.77 21.93
CA ALA A 42 12.29 38.57 20.91
C ALA A 42 12.05 40.09 21.12
N TRP A 43 10.91 40.47 21.72
CA TRP A 43 10.57 41.84 22.11
C TRP A 43 11.03 42.22 23.53
N GLY A 44 11.89 41.42 24.18
CA GLY A 44 12.50 41.76 25.47
C GLY A 44 11.71 41.33 26.71
N GLY A 45 10.81 40.35 26.61
CA GLY A 45 10.05 39.83 27.76
C GLY A 45 10.91 39.24 28.89
N ASP A 46 10.52 39.48 30.15
CA ASP A 46 11.25 39.03 31.36
C ASP A 46 11.18 37.50 31.58
N THR A 47 12.22 36.76 31.16
CA THR A 47 12.29 35.30 31.35
C THR A 47 12.18 34.83 32.81
N GLU A 48 12.51 35.66 33.80
CA GLU A 48 12.39 35.30 35.22
C GLU A 48 10.94 35.18 35.66
N ALA A 49 10.02 35.95 35.05
CA ALA A 49 8.59 35.81 35.30
C ALA A 49 8.08 34.40 34.90
N TRP A 50 8.53 33.86 33.77
CA TRP A 50 8.20 32.48 33.35
C TRP A 50 8.82 31.45 34.30
N ARG A 51 10.07 31.65 34.75
CA ARG A 51 10.76 30.75 35.70
C ARG A 51 10.05 30.68 37.05
N ARG A 52 9.70 31.84 37.64
CA ARG A 52 8.96 31.93 38.91
C ARG A 52 7.64 31.16 38.82
N ARG A 53 6.90 31.35 37.72
CA ARG A 53 5.61 30.69 37.51
C ARG A 53 5.74 29.18 37.26
N ALA A 54 6.78 28.74 36.55
CA ALA A 54 7.09 27.32 36.36
C ALA A 54 7.45 26.63 37.69
N ALA A 55 8.22 27.30 38.56
CA ALA A 55 8.58 26.79 39.88
C ALA A 55 7.34 26.56 40.78
N ALA A 56 6.41 27.52 40.78
CA ALA A 56 5.17 27.43 41.57
C ALA A 56 4.25 26.27 41.16
N VAL A 57 4.20 25.92 39.87
CA VAL A 57 3.34 24.83 39.36
C VAL A 57 3.98 23.45 39.56
N ARG A 58 5.31 23.35 39.51
CA ARG A 58 6.05 22.09 39.59
C ARG A 58 5.95 21.40 40.96
N SER A 59 5.81 22.17 42.05
CA SER A 59 5.67 21.60 43.40
C SER A 59 4.35 20.86 43.62
N ARG A 60 3.34 21.07 42.76
CA ARG A 60 1.96 20.64 43.04
C ARG A 60 1.48 19.42 42.25
N ARG A 61 2.18 18.98 41.20
CA ARG A 61 1.58 18.01 40.24
C ARG A 61 2.58 17.15 39.46
N ASN A 62 3.01 16.04 40.07
CA ASN A 62 3.75 14.95 39.38
C ASN A 62 2.88 13.72 39.04
N ARG A 63 1.54 13.83 39.05
CA ARG A 63 0.67 12.67 38.77
C ARG A 63 0.63 12.33 37.26
N PRO A 64 0.69 11.05 36.85
CA PRO A 64 0.59 10.63 35.45
C PRO A 64 -0.71 11.08 34.78
N LEU A 65 -1.82 11.10 35.53
CA LEU A 65 -3.11 11.67 35.11
C LEU A 65 -2.98 13.12 34.61
N ALA A 66 -2.07 13.91 35.18
CA ALA A 66 -1.88 15.30 34.76
C ALA A 66 -1.31 15.41 33.33
N LYS A 67 -0.54 14.42 32.86
CA LYS A 67 -0.06 14.36 31.47
C LYS A 67 -1.20 14.06 30.50
N PHE A 68 -2.15 13.22 30.90
CA PHE A 68 -3.32 12.91 30.08
C PHE A 68 -4.28 14.10 30.02
N THR A 69 -4.61 14.72 31.15
CA THR A 69 -5.46 15.92 31.18
C THR A 69 -4.83 17.08 30.41
N GLN A 70 -3.50 17.11 30.28
CA GLN A 70 -2.80 18.12 29.49
C GLN A 70 -3.08 18.01 27.98
N LEU A 71 -3.43 16.83 27.47
CA LEU A 71 -3.83 16.68 26.05
C LEU A 71 -5.05 17.53 25.72
N TRP A 72 -5.92 17.76 26.72
CA TRP A 72 -7.14 18.55 26.62
C TRP A 72 -6.96 20.03 26.95
N SER A 73 -5.79 20.42 27.47
CA SER A 73 -5.53 21.81 27.82
C SER A 73 -5.13 22.62 26.59
N THR A 74 -5.73 23.81 26.44
CA THR A 74 -5.39 24.77 25.38
C THR A 74 -4.06 25.48 25.61
N HIS A 75 -3.53 25.46 26.85
CA HIS A 75 -2.25 26.09 27.19
C HIS A 75 -1.14 25.06 27.39
N PRO A 76 0.07 25.33 26.88
CA PRO A 76 1.23 24.48 27.13
C PRO A 76 1.61 24.55 28.61
N ARG A 77 2.20 23.48 29.15
CA ARG A 77 2.73 23.50 30.51
C ARG A 77 3.84 24.52 30.64
N TRP A 78 3.96 25.13 31.83
CA TRP A 78 5.03 26.07 32.13
C TRP A 78 6.44 25.50 31.93
N ASP A 79 6.66 24.20 32.19
CA ASP A 79 7.96 23.56 31.89
C ASP A 79 8.21 23.38 30.38
N LEU A 80 7.16 23.25 29.57
CA LEU A 80 7.28 23.24 28.12
C LEU A 80 7.55 24.66 27.60
N ARG A 81 6.80 25.67 28.07
CA ARG A 81 6.99 27.09 27.72
C ARG A 81 8.42 27.55 28.02
N LEU A 82 8.89 27.29 29.24
CA LEU A 82 10.26 27.66 29.64
C LEU A 82 11.33 26.91 28.83
N ARG A 83 11.11 25.62 28.53
CA ARG A 83 12.02 24.86 27.66
C ARG A 83 11.99 25.37 26.24
N SER A 84 10.85 25.79 25.67
CA SER A 84 10.82 26.32 24.30
C SER A 84 11.57 27.64 24.15
N LEU A 85 11.66 28.46 25.22
CA LEU A 85 12.46 29.70 25.21
C LEU A 85 13.96 29.43 25.08
N THR A 86 14.45 28.34 25.68
CA THR A 86 15.87 27.96 25.66
C THR A 86 16.21 26.93 24.58
N GLU A 87 15.21 26.15 24.17
CA GLU A 87 15.32 25.08 23.20
C GLU A 87 14.15 25.13 22.18
N PRO A 88 14.26 25.97 21.14
CA PRO A 88 13.25 26.07 20.09
C PRO A 88 12.97 24.73 19.38
N ALA A 89 13.90 23.77 19.49
CA ALA A 89 13.78 22.42 18.95
C ALA A 89 12.46 21.71 19.31
N ALA A 90 11.83 22.04 20.44
CA ALA A 90 10.54 21.48 20.83
C ALA A 90 9.42 21.78 19.81
N LEU A 91 9.48 22.92 19.12
CA LEU A 91 8.54 23.34 18.06
C LEU A 91 8.80 22.66 16.71
N PHE A 92 10.00 22.13 16.52
CA PHE A 92 10.40 21.43 15.31
C PHE A 92 10.39 19.91 15.53
N GLY A 93 10.05 19.43 16.73
CA GLY A 93 9.94 18.01 17.02
C GLY A 93 8.78 17.36 16.28
N LEU A 94 8.96 16.09 15.90
CA LEU A 94 7.88 15.27 15.35
C LEU A 94 7.00 14.77 16.50
N GLN A 95 5.99 15.55 16.83
CA GLN A 95 5.09 15.25 17.95
C GLN A 95 4.10 14.15 17.58
N ALA A 96 3.79 13.28 18.55
CA ALA A 96 2.88 12.14 18.39
C ALA A 96 1.46 12.56 18.00
N LEU A 97 0.87 13.50 18.75
CA LEU A 97 -0.53 13.88 18.61
C LEU A 97 -0.86 14.47 17.22
N PRO A 98 -0.10 15.43 16.66
CA PRO A 98 -0.35 15.94 15.31
C PRO A 98 -0.31 14.84 14.24
N PHE A 99 0.64 13.90 14.33
CA PHE A 99 0.73 12.80 13.38
C PHE A 99 -0.46 11.84 13.52
N PHE A 100 -0.86 11.49 14.74
CA PHE A 100 -2.08 10.72 14.99
C PHE A 100 -3.32 11.38 14.41
N LEU A 101 -3.52 12.67 14.69
CA LEU A 101 -4.67 13.43 14.17
C LEU A 101 -4.63 13.53 12.64
N THR A 102 -3.44 13.71 12.05
CA THR A 102 -3.27 13.74 10.59
C THR A 102 -3.70 12.40 9.98
N GLY A 103 -3.26 11.27 10.55
CA GLY A 103 -3.66 9.95 10.08
C GLY A 103 -5.16 9.72 10.16
N ALA A 104 -5.77 10.03 11.30
CA ALA A 104 -7.22 9.90 11.49
C ALA A 104 -8.00 10.79 10.50
N ALA A 105 -7.60 12.06 10.36
CA ALA A 105 -8.21 13.00 9.43
C ALA A 105 -8.06 12.57 7.97
N THR A 106 -6.90 12.03 7.57
CA THR A 106 -6.70 11.52 6.20
C THR A 106 -7.66 10.38 5.89
N TRP A 107 -7.87 9.44 6.81
CA TRP A 107 -8.80 8.34 6.55
C TRP A 107 -10.25 8.81 6.49
N LEU A 108 -10.65 9.70 7.41
CA LEU A 108 -11.96 10.32 7.39
C LEU A 108 -12.20 11.09 6.08
N LEU A 109 -11.20 11.79 5.57
CA LEU A 109 -11.27 12.48 4.28
C LEU A 109 -11.51 11.50 3.12
N ILE A 110 -10.78 10.38 3.08
CA ILE A 110 -11.01 9.33 2.07
C ILE A 110 -12.46 8.87 2.12
N HIS A 111 -12.97 8.57 3.32
CA HIS A 111 -14.35 8.10 3.49
C HIS A 111 -15.39 9.15 3.06
N GLN A 112 -15.21 10.41 3.43
CA GLN A 112 -16.12 11.48 3.03
C GLN A 112 -16.11 11.71 1.52
N LEU A 113 -14.94 11.66 0.88
CA LEU A 113 -14.82 11.78 -0.57
C LEU A 113 -15.47 10.60 -1.31
N VAL A 114 -15.30 9.38 -0.78
CA VAL A 114 -15.97 8.18 -1.32
C VAL A 114 -17.48 8.31 -1.17
N ASN A 115 -17.97 8.73 0.00
CA ASN A 115 -19.40 8.93 0.22
C ASN A 115 -19.97 10.00 -0.73
N ALA A 116 -19.29 11.13 -0.87
CA ALA A 116 -19.67 12.20 -1.80
C ALA A 116 -19.74 11.70 -3.25
N ASN A 117 -18.75 10.89 -3.66
CA ASN A 117 -18.75 10.25 -4.98
C ASN A 117 -19.95 9.28 -5.14
N THR A 118 -20.21 8.41 -4.16
CA THR A 118 -21.36 7.48 -4.23
C THR A 118 -22.71 8.18 -4.25
N SER A 119 -22.81 9.37 -3.66
CA SER A 119 -24.03 10.19 -3.69
C SER A 119 -24.20 11.00 -4.99
N GLY A 120 -23.28 10.85 -5.95
CA GLY A 120 -23.32 11.55 -7.24
C GLY A 120 -22.97 13.04 -7.17
N TRP A 121 -22.45 13.53 -6.04
CA TRP A 121 -22.03 14.93 -5.89
C TRP A 121 -20.76 15.23 -6.70
N ILE A 122 -19.98 14.20 -7.02
CA ILE A 122 -18.77 14.31 -7.81
C ILE A 122 -18.85 13.29 -8.95
N SER A 123 -18.51 13.70 -10.17
CA SER A 123 -18.58 12.86 -11.37
C SER A 123 -17.42 11.86 -11.43
N GLY A 124 -17.56 10.80 -12.24
CA GLY A 124 -16.71 9.60 -12.20
C GLY A 124 -15.19 9.79 -12.28
N TRP A 125 -14.67 10.90 -12.81
CA TRP A 125 -13.23 11.19 -12.77
C TRP A 125 -12.71 11.44 -11.34
N ALA A 126 -13.59 11.91 -10.44
CA ALA A 126 -13.24 12.20 -9.07
C ALA A 126 -13.09 10.96 -8.20
N ASP A 127 -13.68 9.82 -8.58
CA ASP A 127 -13.49 8.56 -7.85
C ASP A 127 -12.00 8.19 -7.79
N GLY A 128 -11.33 8.32 -8.94
CA GLY A 128 -9.88 8.13 -9.07
C GLY A 128 -9.06 9.19 -8.35
N ALA A 129 -9.61 10.38 -8.08
CA ALA A 129 -8.91 11.48 -7.42
C ALA A 129 -8.98 11.43 -5.87
N THR A 130 -9.92 10.66 -5.30
CA THR A 130 -10.17 10.63 -3.84
C THR A 130 -8.93 10.26 -3.01
N VAL A 131 -8.35 9.09 -3.28
CA VAL A 131 -7.16 8.57 -2.58
C VAL A 131 -5.90 9.40 -2.87
N PRO A 132 -5.56 9.77 -4.12
CA PRO A 132 -4.35 10.56 -4.36
C PRO A 132 -4.43 11.96 -3.72
N LEU A 133 -5.61 12.59 -3.65
CA LEU A 133 -5.79 13.86 -2.96
C LEU A 133 -5.52 13.71 -1.44
N ALA A 134 -6.11 12.69 -0.81
CA ALA A 134 -5.89 12.42 0.61
C ALA A 134 -4.40 12.11 0.90
N ALA A 135 -3.76 11.31 0.04
CA ALA A 135 -2.33 11.04 0.12
C ALA A 135 -1.48 12.31 -0.05
N ALA A 136 -1.91 13.27 -0.90
CA ALA A 136 -1.20 14.52 -1.12
C ALA A 136 -1.25 15.43 0.11
N VAL A 137 -2.44 15.57 0.72
CA VAL A 137 -2.61 16.31 1.98
C VAL A 137 -1.77 15.68 3.10
N LEU A 138 -1.86 14.36 3.27
CA LEU A 138 -1.06 13.60 4.23
C LEU A 138 0.44 13.86 4.05
N THR A 139 0.91 13.77 2.80
CA THR A 139 2.31 13.97 2.44
C THR A 139 2.77 15.41 2.65
N ALA A 140 1.93 16.40 2.34
CA ALA A 140 2.25 17.80 2.56
C ALA A 140 2.46 18.08 4.05
N VAL A 141 1.51 17.67 4.90
CA VAL A 141 1.59 17.88 6.36
C VAL A 141 2.78 17.13 6.97
N MET A 142 2.85 15.82 6.72
CA MET A 142 3.91 14.96 7.27
C MET A 142 5.28 15.36 6.73
N GLY A 143 5.38 15.55 5.41
CA GLY A 143 6.61 15.87 4.72
C GLY A 143 7.19 17.21 5.15
N VAL A 144 6.38 18.27 5.19
CA VAL A 144 6.84 19.59 5.67
C VAL A 144 7.34 19.49 7.12
N ALA A 145 6.60 18.81 8.00
CA ALA A 145 7.02 18.63 9.40
C ALA A 145 8.37 17.89 9.50
N VAL A 146 8.54 16.79 8.76
CA VAL A 146 9.80 16.02 8.70
C VAL A 146 10.97 16.86 8.18
N TRP A 147 10.78 17.60 7.09
CA TRP A 147 11.82 18.45 6.52
C TRP A 147 12.20 19.61 7.44
N ARG A 148 11.22 20.26 8.07
CA ARG A 148 11.46 21.34 9.05
C ARG A 148 12.26 20.81 10.23
N SER A 149 11.87 19.65 10.75
CA SER A 149 12.55 18.97 11.86
C SER A 149 13.98 18.58 11.52
N ALA A 150 14.19 17.94 10.37
CA ALA A 150 15.51 17.52 9.93
C ALA A 150 16.43 18.71 9.66
N THR A 151 15.91 19.77 9.04
CA THR A 151 16.67 21.00 8.76
C THR A 151 17.10 21.67 10.06
N HIS A 152 16.17 21.86 10.99
CA HIS A 152 16.47 22.43 12.31
C HIS A 152 17.51 21.59 13.06
N ALA A 153 17.36 20.26 13.09
CA ALA A 153 18.30 19.38 13.76
C ALA A 153 19.71 19.44 13.15
N VAL A 154 19.83 19.54 11.83
CA VAL A 154 21.13 19.70 11.15
C VAL A 154 21.76 21.07 11.45
N LEU A 155 20.98 22.15 11.38
CA LEU A 155 21.47 23.51 11.66
C LEU A 155 21.90 23.69 13.12
N THR A 156 21.29 22.96 14.06
CA THR A 156 21.57 23.05 15.50
C THR A 156 22.50 21.95 16.03
N SER A 157 23.11 21.14 15.14
CA SER A 157 23.91 19.96 15.51
C SER A 157 23.21 18.95 16.43
N ARG A 158 21.89 18.93 16.43
CA ARG A 158 21.09 17.98 17.20
C ARG A 158 20.92 16.67 16.44
N ARG A 159 20.53 15.63 17.16
CA ARG A 159 20.18 14.35 16.54
C ARG A 159 18.94 14.52 15.68
N VAL A 160 19.06 14.26 14.38
CA VAL A 160 17.92 14.22 13.45
C VAL A 160 16.96 13.11 13.88
N PRO A 161 15.66 13.39 14.06
CA PRO A 161 14.70 12.36 14.42
C PRO A 161 14.62 11.29 13.34
N THR A 162 14.41 10.04 13.77
CA THR A 162 14.28 8.93 12.82
C THR A 162 12.97 8.96 12.05
N GLY A 163 11.92 9.60 12.58
CA GLY A 163 10.58 9.58 11.98
C GLY A 163 9.76 8.33 12.32
N LEU A 164 10.38 7.25 12.82
CA LEU A 164 9.69 5.98 13.12
C LEU A 164 8.54 6.16 14.11
N GLY A 165 8.80 6.81 15.25
CA GLY A 165 7.74 7.05 16.25
C GLY A 165 6.60 7.92 15.71
N ALA A 166 6.93 8.94 14.93
CA ALA A 166 5.92 9.81 14.31
C ALA A 166 5.06 9.04 13.30
N GLY A 167 5.67 8.17 12.49
CA GLY A 167 4.94 7.32 11.56
C GLY A 167 4.12 6.21 12.24
N LEU A 168 4.53 5.69 13.40
CA LEU A 168 3.69 4.79 14.21
C LEU A 168 2.42 5.50 14.69
N TRP A 169 2.53 6.75 15.17
CA TRP A 169 1.37 7.54 15.55
C TRP A 169 0.48 7.90 14.35
N LEU A 170 1.09 8.24 13.21
CA LEU A 170 0.39 8.45 11.94
C LEU A 170 -0.45 7.23 11.54
N GLY A 171 0.19 6.07 11.56
CA GLY A 171 -0.41 4.78 11.28
C GLY A 171 -1.53 4.42 12.24
N ALA A 172 -1.33 4.64 13.54
CA ALA A 172 -2.38 4.45 14.55
C ALA A 172 -3.59 5.37 14.29
N GLY A 173 -3.33 6.61 13.87
CA GLY A 173 -4.37 7.53 13.41
C GLY A 173 -5.16 6.97 12.23
N LEU A 174 -4.47 6.48 11.20
CA LEU A 174 -5.11 5.85 10.03
C LEU A 174 -5.99 4.65 10.43
N ALA A 175 -5.46 3.76 11.28
CA ALA A 175 -6.20 2.59 11.78
C ALA A 175 -7.43 2.98 12.62
N VAL A 176 -7.33 3.99 13.49
CA VAL A 176 -8.47 4.51 14.26
C VAL A 176 -9.49 5.15 13.33
N GLY A 177 -9.06 5.94 12.36
CA GLY A 177 -9.94 6.51 11.34
C GLY A 177 -10.70 5.43 10.59
N GLU A 178 -10.05 4.33 10.24
CA GLU A 178 -10.66 3.19 9.57
C GLU A 178 -11.75 2.52 10.42
N LEU A 179 -11.43 2.18 11.67
CA LEU A 179 -12.41 1.65 12.62
C LEU A 179 -13.61 2.60 12.82
N THR A 180 -13.35 3.91 12.73
CA THR A 180 -14.35 4.97 12.88
C THR A 180 -15.33 5.01 11.70
N THR A 181 -14.88 4.74 10.48
CA THR A 181 -15.73 4.85 9.27
C THR A 181 -16.65 3.65 9.03
N ASN A 182 -16.61 2.64 9.90
CA ASN A 182 -17.48 1.44 9.85
C ASN A 182 -17.41 0.64 8.53
N ARG A 183 -16.34 0.75 7.74
CA ARG A 183 -16.20 -0.05 6.50
C ARG A 183 -15.85 -1.51 6.78
N LEU A 184 -15.07 -1.76 7.84
CA LEU A 184 -14.51 -3.08 8.15
C LEU A 184 -15.42 -4.00 8.96
N ALA A 185 -16.38 -3.45 9.70
CA ALA A 185 -17.12 -4.22 10.70
C ALA A 185 -18.60 -3.81 10.72
N VAL A 186 -19.28 -3.96 9.58
CA VAL A 186 -20.67 -3.49 9.38
C VAL A 186 -21.62 -3.94 10.50
N ASN A 187 -21.43 -5.17 11.00
CA ASN A 187 -22.26 -5.77 12.07
C ASN A 187 -21.46 -6.17 13.34
N LYS A 188 -20.18 -5.80 13.43
CA LYS A 188 -19.31 -6.15 14.58
C LYS A 188 -18.60 -4.90 15.10
N TRP A 189 -18.24 -4.87 16.38
CA TRP A 189 -17.47 -3.74 16.93
C TRP A 189 -16.05 -3.67 16.37
N THR A 190 -15.46 -4.83 16.11
CA THR A 190 -14.12 -4.99 15.55
C THR A 190 -14.15 -5.95 14.37
N PRO A 191 -13.23 -5.79 13.39
CA PRO A 191 -13.04 -6.80 12.36
C PRO A 191 -12.64 -8.15 12.99
N SER A 192 -12.83 -9.24 12.25
CA SER A 192 -12.40 -10.58 12.69
C SER A 192 -10.89 -10.67 12.90
N HIS A 193 -10.13 -9.91 12.09
CA HIS A 193 -8.66 -9.86 12.12
C HIS A 193 -8.17 -8.44 12.39
N ILE A 194 -8.19 -8.00 13.65
CA ILE A 194 -7.73 -6.65 14.03
C ILE A 194 -6.22 -6.45 13.81
N GLU A 195 -5.45 -7.54 13.82
CA GLU A 195 -4.02 -7.57 13.53
C GLU A 195 -3.69 -7.05 12.13
N SER A 196 -4.62 -7.11 11.18
CA SER A 196 -4.44 -6.54 9.84
C SER A 196 -4.18 -5.03 9.88
N LEU A 197 -4.74 -4.31 10.87
CA LEU A 197 -4.49 -2.88 11.06
C LEU A 197 -3.03 -2.59 11.44
N LEU A 198 -2.28 -3.58 11.95
CA LEU A 198 -0.85 -3.41 12.17
C LEU A 198 -0.10 -3.19 10.85
N LEU A 199 -0.60 -3.72 9.72
CA LEU A 199 0.04 -3.54 8.42
C LEU A 199 0.05 -2.06 7.99
N ILE A 200 -1.10 -1.37 8.08
CA ILE A 200 -1.17 0.07 7.77
C ILE A 200 -0.33 0.90 8.75
N VAL A 201 -0.29 0.49 10.03
CA VAL A 201 0.53 1.17 11.06
C VAL A 201 2.02 1.07 10.75
N LEU A 202 2.51 -0.15 10.47
CA LEU A 202 3.90 -0.42 10.16
C LEU A 202 4.32 0.21 8.83
N ALA A 203 3.45 0.16 7.81
CA ALA A 203 3.71 0.79 6.53
C ALA A 203 3.87 2.31 6.67
N ALA A 204 2.99 2.99 7.41
CA ALA A 204 3.12 4.41 7.70
C ALA A 204 4.43 4.72 8.46
N ALA A 205 4.80 3.90 9.44
CA ALA A 205 6.06 4.02 10.18
C ALA A 205 7.30 3.92 9.27
N VAL A 206 7.31 2.96 8.35
CA VAL A 206 8.36 2.77 7.36
C VAL A 206 8.45 3.96 6.42
N VAL A 207 7.33 4.42 5.85
CA VAL A 207 7.32 5.55 4.90
C VAL A 207 7.83 6.82 5.58
N THR A 208 7.36 7.14 6.80
CA THR A 208 7.87 8.30 7.54
C THR A 208 9.35 8.16 7.90
N TRP A 209 9.81 6.96 8.27
CA TRP A 209 11.23 6.69 8.53
C TRP A 209 12.10 6.88 7.29
N TRP A 210 11.62 6.40 6.15
CA TRP A 210 12.25 6.59 4.84
C TRP A 210 12.32 8.07 4.47
N THR A 211 11.22 8.81 4.56
CA THR A 211 11.16 10.25 4.26
C THR A 211 12.11 11.05 5.15
N ALA A 212 12.22 10.72 6.45
CA ALA A 212 13.15 11.38 7.37
C ALA A 212 14.62 11.11 7.02
N GLN A 213 14.96 9.89 6.61
CA GLN A 213 16.32 9.58 6.13
C GLN A 213 16.62 10.28 4.80
N CYS A 214 15.65 10.34 3.89
CA CYS A 214 15.75 11.06 2.62
C CYS A 214 15.97 12.56 2.85
N ALA A 215 15.16 13.20 3.71
CA ALA A 215 15.36 14.60 4.08
C ALA A 215 16.78 14.81 4.63
N ARG A 216 17.21 13.96 5.57
CA ARG A 216 18.55 14.04 6.17
C ARG A 216 19.68 13.94 5.15
N ILE A 217 19.60 13.05 4.16
CA ILE A 217 20.66 12.92 3.16
C ILE A 217 20.65 14.10 2.18
N TRP A 218 19.48 14.51 1.69
CA TRP A 218 19.35 15.63 0.75
C TRP A 218 19.81 16.96 1.35
N ILE A 219 19.50 17.21 2.63
CA ILE A 219 19.99 18.38 3.38
C ILE A 219 21.53 18.44 3.36
N ARG A 220 22.21 17.29 3.39
CA ARG A 220 23.68 17.20 3.49
C ARG A 220 24.39 17.11 2.14
N THR A 221 23.74 16.57 1.11
CA THR A 221 24.36 16.38 -0.20
C THR A 221 24.01 17.48 -1.20
N TRP A 222 22.91 18.21 -1.00
CA TRP A 222 22.48 19.23 -1.97
C TRP A 222 23.29 20.52 -1.86
N ARG A 223 23.96 20.89 -2.96
CA ARG A 223 24.90 22.03 -3.01
C ARG A 223 24.38 23.24 -3.79
N TRP A 224 23.59 23.01 -4.83
CA TRP A 224 23.49 23.91 -5.99
C TRP A 224 22.31 24.89 -5.94
N GLY A 225 21.48 24.85 -4.90
CA GLY A 225 20.27 25.65 -4.91
C GLY A 225 19.48 25.60 -3.61
N PRO A 226 18.23 26.09 -3.65
CA PRO A 226 17.35 26.02 -2.50
C PRO A 226 17.06 24.55 -2.15
N LEU A 227 16.92 24.29 -0.85
CA LEU A 227 16.52 22.98 -0.30
C LEU A 227 15.20 22.46 -0.92
N ARG A 228 14.40 23.38 -1.47
CA ARG A 228 13.15 23.13 -2.19
C ARG A 228 13.29 22.06 -3.27
N ILE A 229 14.42 21.97 -3.98
CA ILE A 229 14.60 20.95 -5.03
C ILE A 229 14.64 19.54 -4.44
N GLY A 230 15.35 19.33 -3.34
CA GLY A 230 15.35 18.05 -2.62
C GLY A 230 13.95 17.70 -2.09
N MET A 231 13.22 18.69 -1.58
CA MET A 231 11.81 18.52 -1.18
C MET A 231 10.93 18.14 -2.37
N LEU A 232 11.07 18.80 -3.51
CA LEU A 232 10.31 18.52 -4.74
C LEU A 232 10.59 17.13 -5.32
N LEU A 233 11.70 16.48 -4.97
CA LEU A 233 11.97 15.09 -5.35
C LEU A 233 11.42 14.08 -4.33
N VAL A 234 11.60 14.36 -3.03
CA VAL A 234 11.20 13.42 -1.97
C VAL A 234 9.69 13.46 -1.70
N LEU A 235 9.04 14.62 -1.80
CA LEU A 235 7.61 14.75 -1.49
C LEU A 235 6.73 14.01 -2.52
N PRO A 236 6.92 14.15 -3.85
CA PRO A 236 6.14 13.35 -4.81
C PRO A 236 6.38 11.84 -4.66
N ALA A 237 7.60 11.42 -4.34
CA ALA A 237 7.88 10.01 -4.05
C ALA A 237 7.16 9.53 -2.78
N THR A 238 7.13 10.35 -1.73
CA THR A 238 6.39 10.07 -0.49
C THR A 238 4.88 10.01 -0.76
N TRP A 239 4.37 10.92 -1.59
CA TRP A 239 2.98 10.94 -2.04
C TRP A 239 2.63 9.65 -2.76
N LEU A 240 3.46 9.23 -3.70
CA LEU A 240 3.27 8.01 -4.46
C LEU A 240 3.25 6.77 -3.56
N LEU A 241 4.10 6.73 -2.53
CA LEU A 241 4.11 5.66 -1.53
C LEU A 241 2.81 5.61 -0.72
N PHE A 242 2.33 6.75 -0.22
CA PHE A 242 1.05 6.80 0.49
C PHE A 242 -0.14 6.54 -0.43
N PHE A 243 -0.12 7.05 -1.66
CA PHE A 243 -1.15 6.79 -2.64
C PHE A 243 -1.26 5.29 -2.92
N THR A 244 -0.12 4.61 -3.09
CA THR A 244 -0.07 3.15 -3.27
C THR A 244 -0.62 2.43 -2.04
N LEU A 245 -0.11 2.77 -0.84
CA LEU A 245 -0.53 2.17 0.42
C LEU A 245 -2.04 2.32 0.68
N LEU A 246 -2.56 3.53 0.52
CA LEU A 246 -3.97 3.84 0.80
C LEU A 246 -4.90 3.28 -0.27
N SER A 247 -4.46 3.22 -1.53
CA SER A 247 -5.24 2.59 -2.61
C SER A 247 -5.35 1.09 -2.39
N TRP A 248 -4.21 0.44 -2.12
CA TRP A 248 -4.17 -0.98 -1.82
C TRP A 248 -5.03 -1.32 -0.60
N TRP A 249 -4.90 -0.55 0.50
CA TRP A 249 -5.71 -0.77 1.68
C TRP A 249 -7.19 -0.54 1.38
N LYS A 250 -7.60 0.58 0.77
CA LYS A 250 -9.01 0.86 0.42
C LYS A 250 -9.66 -0.26 -0.42
N SER A 251 -8.90 -0.88 -1.31
CA SER A 251 -9.39 -1.94 -2.20
C SER A 251 -9.46 -3.33 -1.52
N ASN A 252 -8.66 -3.57 -0.47
CA ASN A 252 -8.50 -4.90 0.13
C ASN A 252 -8.88 -4.94 1.62
N ASP A 253 -9.24 -3.82 2.21
CA ASP A 253 -9.53 -3.63 3.63
C ASP A 253 -10.53 -4.67 4.16
N ARG A 254 -11.70 -4.80 3.52
CA ARG A 254 -12.76 -5.75 3.87
C ARG A 254 -12.32 -7.19 3.70
N ALA A 255 -11.57 -7.48 2.64
CA ALA A 255 -11.09 -8.82 2.38
C ALA A 255 -10.15 -9.25 3.51
N ILE A 256 -9.07 -8.48 3.73
CA ILE A 256 -8.05 -8.81 4.74
C ILE A 256 -8.65 -8.83 6.15
N ALA A 257 -9.51 -7.86 6.49
CA ALA A 257 -10.12 -7.76 7.81
C ALA A 257 -11.13 -8.88 8.13
N ASN A 258 -11.77 -9.47 7.11
CA ASN A 258 -12.71 -10.59 7.25
C ASN A 258 -12.06 -11.96 7.06
N GLY A 259 -10.74 -12.03 6.88
CA GLY A 259 -10.00 -13.30 6.80
C GLY A 259 -9.91 -13.88 5.38
N TRP A 260 -10.16 -13.07 4.35
CA TRP A 260 -10.03 -13.44 2.94
C TRP A 260 -8.60 -13.89 2.60
N PRO A 261 -8.44 -15.02 1.87
CA PRO A 261 -8.14 -16.26 2.54
C PRO A 261 -6.65 -16.34 2.83
N PHE A 262 -6.34 -16.54 4.11
CA PHE A 262 -5.05 -17.07 4.54
C PHE A 262 -5.01 -18.61 4.45
N SER A 263 -6.08 -19.28 4.01
CA SER A 263 -6.01 -20.72 3.74
C SER A 263 -5.20 -20.93 2.47
N SER A 264 -3.96 -21.39 2.67
CA SER A 264 -3.07 -21.80 1.59
C SER A 264 -3.75 -22.80 0.66
N SER A 265 -4.62 -23.67 1.19
CA SER A 265 -5.41 -24.63 0.40
C SER A 265 -6.38 -23.98 -0.59
N ALA A 266 -7.10 -22.92 -0.21
CA ALA A 266 -8.02 -22.25 -1.13
C ALA A 266 -7.26 -21.54 -2.26
N TRP A 267 -6.10 -20.96 -1.96
CA TRP A 267 -5.24 -20.36 -2.97
C TRP A 267 -4.58 -21.38 -3.88
N MET A 268 -4.09 -22.48 -3.31
CA MET A 268 -3.58 -23.62 -4.09
C MET A 268 -4.63 -24.11 -5.08
N GLU A 269 -5.87 -24.17 -4.62
CA GLU A 269 -6.95 -24.62 -5.46
C GLU A 269 -7.32 -23.63 -6.58
N ILE A 270 -7.22 -22.33 -6.32
CA ILE A 270 -7.42 -21.29 -7.35
C ILE A 270 -6.28 -21.32 -8.37
N LEU A 271 -5.04 -21.47 -7.91
CA LEU A 271 -3.84 -21.34 -8.74
C LEU A 271 -3.54 -22.62 -9.52
N VAL A 272 -3.68 -23.80 -8.89
CA VAL A 272 -3.43 -25.11 -9.50
C VAL A 272 -4.48 -26.11 -9.03
N PRO A 273 -5.69 -26.09 -9.63
CA PRO A 273 -6.75 -27.05 -9.33
C PRO A 273 -6.24 -28.50 -9.42
N GLY A 274 -6.33 -29.27 -8.33
CA GLY A 274 -5.98 -30.69 -8.33
C GLY A 274 -4.49 -31.03 -8.15
N SER A 275 -3.62 -30.06 -7.83
CA SER A 275 -2.21 -30.35 -7.54
C SER A 275 -2.08 -31.15 -6.24
N THR A 276 -1.74 -32.43 -6.35
CA THR A 276 -1.38 -33.32 -5.23
C THR A 276 0.12 -33.66 -5.24
N GLY A 277 0.90 -32.96 -6.08
CA GLY A 277 2.28 -33.30 -6.38
C GLY A 277 3.30 -32.99 -5.28
N HIS A 278 4.52 -33.45 -5.52
CA HIS A 278 5.72 -33.29 -4.67
C HIS A 278 6.06 -31.83 -4.34
N HIS A 279 5.51 -30.85 -5.06
CA HIS A 279 5.78 -29.41 -4.88
C HIS A 279 4.69 -28.67 -4.09
N SER A 280 3.69 -29.38 -3.55
CA SER A 280 2.61 -28.79 -2.75
C SER A 280 3.14 -27.94 -1.59
N GLY A 281 4.22 -28.35 -0.91
CA GLY A 281 4.82 -27.57 0.18
C GLY A 281 5.36 -26.20 -0.25
N LEU A 282 6.03 -26.13 -1.41
CA LEU A 282 6.54 -24.87 -1.95
C LEU A 282 5.40 -23.94 -2.36
N LEU A 283 4.42 -24.47 -3.10
CA LEU A 283 3.29 -23.68 -3.56
C LEU A 283 2.42 -23.22 -2.38
N VAL A 284 2.23 -24.04 -1.34
CA VAL A 284 1.58 -23.65 -0.08
C VAL A 284 2.33 -22.53 0.64
N ALA A 285 3.67 -22.62 0.70
CA ALA A 285 4.50 -21.58 1.32
C ALA A 285 4.45 -20.25 0.56
N LEU A 286 4.27 -20.30 -0.76
CA LEU A 286 4.19 -19.12 -1.63
C LEU A 286 2.76 -18.60 -1.83
N ALA A 287 1.73 -19.40 -1.61
CA ALA A 287 0.33 -19.05 -1.83
C ALA A 287 -0.07 -17.77 -1.11
N VAL A 288 0.26 -17.65 0.18
CA VAL A 288 -0.10 -16.47 0.99
C VAL A 288 0.68 -15.21 0.56
N PRO A 289 2.02 -15.23 0.41
CA PRO A 289 2.76 -14.09 -0.15
C PRO A 289 2.27 -13.68 -1.54
N VAL A 290 2.06 -14.64 -2.45
CA VAL A 290 1.61 -14.38 -3.82
C VAL A 290 0.21 -13.77 -3.83
N ALA A 291 -0.71 -14.28 -3.01
CA ALA A 291 -2.04 -13.72 -2.82
C ALA A 291 -2.00 -12.26 -2.33
N LEU A 292 -1.19 -11.99 -1.31
CA LEU A 292 -1.06 -10.66 -0.77
C LEU A 292 -0.45 -9.71 -1.81
N LEU A 293 0.60 -10.15 -2.50
CA LEU A 293 1.27 -9.35 -3.52
C LEU A 293 0.40 -9.16 -4.76
N SER A 294 -0.44 -10.14 -5.14
CA SER A 294 -1.34 -10.02 -6.29
C SER A 294 -2.41 -8.98 -6.04
N THR A 295 -2.89 -8.88 -4.80
CA THR A 295 -3.78 -7.78 -4.44
C THR A 295 -3.10 -6.43 -4.60
N VAL A 296 -1.82 -6.28 -4.22
CA VAL A 296 -1.05 -5.04 -4.41
C VAL A 296 -0.88 -4.73 -5.90
N VAL A 297 -0.41 -5.70 -6.68
CA VAL A 297 -0.06 -5.54 -8.10
C VAL A 297 -1.29 -5.25 -8.96
N VAL A 298 -2.36 -6.04 -8.78
CA VAL A 298 -3.57 -5.94 -9.60
C VAL A 298 -4.38 -4.70 -9.27
N THR A 299 -4.52 -4.36 -7.97
CA THR A 299 -5.36 -3.22 -7.58
C THR A 299 -4.64 -1.88 -7.64
N THR A 300 -3.30 -1.89 -7.64
CA THR A 300 -2.50 -0.67 -7.46
C THR A 300 -1.32 -0.61 -8.43
N PRO A 301 -1.55 -0.27 -9.72
CA PRO A 301 -0.50 -0.14 -10.72
C PRO A 301 0.62 0.85 -10.35
N SER A 302 0.33 1.82 -9.47
CA SER A 302 1.31 2.76 -8.92
C SER A 302 2.37 2.11 -8.03
N ALA A 303 2.18 0.86 -7.59
CA ALA A 303 3.13 0.11 -6.79
C ALA A 303 4.50 -0.04 -7.48
N ALA A 304 4.51 -0.26 -8.80
CA ALA A 304 5.74 -0.36 -9.58
C ALA A 304 6.57 0.92 -9.46
N TRP A 305 5.92 2.08 -9.64
CA TRP A 305 6.55 3.39 -9.51
C TRP A 305 6.99 3.70 -8.07
N ALA A 306 6.18 3.31 -7.08
CA ALA A 306 6.48 3.49 -5.67
C ALA A 306 7.73 2.69 -5.25
N VAL A 307 7.85 1.44 -5.72
CA VAL A 307 9.03 0.59 -5.52
C VAL A 307 10.28 1.26 -6.09
N GLN A 308 10.22 1.84 -7.29
CA GLN A 308 11.37 2.55 -7.84
C GLN A 308 11.73 3.80 -7.05
N ALA A 309 10.73 4.57 -6.64
CA ALA A 309 10.93 5.80 -5.87
C ALA A 309 11.68 5.53 -4.54
N LEU A 310 11.44 4.38 -3.89
CA LEU A 310 12.08 4.00 -2.63
C LEU A 310 13.61 3.97 -2.70
N TRP A 311 14.20 3.60 -3.84
CA TRP A 311 15.64 3.45 -3.96
C TRP A 311 16.29 4.44 -4.93
N LEU A 312 15.57 4.91 -5.97
CA LEU A 312 16.09 5.91 -6.89
C LEU A 312 16.27 7.28 -6.24
N VAL A 313 15.29 7.75 -5.46
CA VAL A 313 15.37 9.06 -4.79
C VAL A 313 16.59 9.16 -3.86
N PRO A 314 16.86 8.19 -2.97
CA PRO A 314 18.10 8.20 -2.21
C PRO A 314 19.34 8.09 -3.12
N LEU A 315 19.34 7.21 -4.13
CA LEU A 315 20.48 7.05 -5.04
C LEU A 315 20.86 8.36 -5.73
N LEU A 316 19.87 9.14 -6.17
CA LEU A 316 20.04 10.48 -6.73
C LEU A 316 20.68 11.44 -5.71
N ALA A 317 20.22 11.41 -4.45
CA ALA A 317 20.81 12.19 -3.36
C ALA A 317 22.30 11.86 -3.16
N TRP A 318 22.66 10.57 -3.25
CA TRP A 318 24.06 10.15 -3.21
C TRP A 318 24.83 10.60 -4.47
N GLY A 319 24.23 10.50 -5.66
CA GLY A 319 24.82 10.94 -6.93
C GLY A 319 25.21 12.42 -6.94
N ALA A 320 24.50 13.27 -6.21
CA ALA A 320 24.85 14.68 -6.01
C ALA A 320 26.22 14.88 -5.31
N GLY A 321 26.60 13.94 -4.43
CA GLY A 321 27.86 13.90 -3.69
C GLY A 321 27.88 14.76 -2.40
N PRO A 322 28.71 14.43 -1.39
CA PRO A 322 28.76 15.17 -0.12
C PRO A 322 29.22 16.61 -0.33
N ALA A 323 28.63 17.61 0.32
CA ALA A 323 29.05 19.02 0.15
C ALA A 323 30.52 19.24 0.56
N ARG A 324 31.35 19.80 -0.34
CA ARG A 324 32.76 20.15 -0.04
C ARG A 324 32.89 21.49 0.69
N SER A 325 32.03 22.43 0.30
CA SER A 325 31.83 23.72 0.95
C SER A 325 30.51 23.71 1.70
N ILE A 326 30.33 24.67 2.61
CA ILE A 326 29.06 24.90 3.29
C ILE A 326 27.99 25.16 2.19
N PRO A 327 26.87 24.41 2.16
CA PRO A 327 25.82 24.63 1.17
C PRO A 327 25.30 26.07 1.22
N GLY A 328 25.05 26.71 0.08
CA GLY A 328 24.63 28.11 0.06
C GLY A 328 23.28 28.38 0.75
N TRP A 329 22.43 27.37 0.92
CA TRP A 329 21.21 27.51 1.74
C TRP A 329 21.52 27.54 3.24
N VAL A 330 22.56 26.84 3.70
CA VAL A 330 23.03 26.87 5.10
C VAL A 330 23.62 28.24 5.40
N SER A 331 24.50 28.74 4.53
CA SER A 331 25.09 30.07 4.70
C SER A 331 24.01 31.16 4.78
N ARG A 332 22.98 31.09 3.93
CA ARG A 332 21.84 32.03 4.01
C ARG A 332 21.00 31.88 5.28
N ALA A 333 20.85 30.66 5.80
CA ALA A 333 20.07 30.41 7.02
C ALA A 333 20.81 30.80 8.30
N LEU A 334 22.14 30.71 8.30
CA LEU A 334 22.98 31.05 9.45
C LEU A 334 23.47 32.50 9.44
N GLY A 335 23.45 33.18 8.28
CA GLY A 335 24.08 34.48 8.13
C GLY A 335 25.59 34.39 8.40
N ASP A 336 26.08 35.24 9.29
CA ASP A 336 27.49 35.27 9.70
C ASP A 336 27.84 34.22 10.77
N ALA A 337 26.86 33.47 11.27
CA ALA A 337 27.12 32.44 12.26
C ALA A 337 27.94 31.28 11.67
N LYS A 338 28.95 30.84 12.43
CA LYS A 338 29.83 29.74 12.03
C LYS A 338 29.03 28.46 11.82
N ALA A 339 29.14 27.87 10.63
CA ALA A 339 28.49 26.61 10.31
C ALA A 339 28.99 25.48 11.22
N PRO A 340 28.09 24.68 11.80
CA PRO A 340 28.50 23.58 12.66
C PRO A 340 29.23 22.47 11.90
N ASP A 341 30.22 21.85 12.56
CA ASP A 341 31.01 20.75 11.99
C ASP A 341 30.15 19.52 11.64
N SER A 342 28.98 19.37 12.30
CA SER A 342 28.03 18.29 12.05
C SER A 342 27.46 18.28 10.61
N ILE A 343 27.56 19.40 9.90
CA ILE A 343 27.16 19.51 8.48
C ILE A 343 28.12 18.74 7.58
N ARG A 344 29.39 18.59 7.98
CA ARG A 344 30.43 17.87 7.24
C ARG A 344 30.44 16.37 7.52
N GLU A 345 29.47 15.84 8.28
CA GLU A 345 29.40 14.41 8.54
C GLU A 345 29.40 13.59 7.24
N ASP A 346 30.38 12.69 7.11
CA ASP A 346 30.55 11.85 5.93
C ASP A 346 29.31 11.00 5.63
N VAL A 347 28.83 11.15 4.39
CA VAL A 347 27.82 10.29 3.77
C VAL A 347 28.52 8.99 3.37
N PRO A 348 27.98 7.79 3.70
CA PRO A 348 28.63 6.53 3.37
C PRO A 348 28.85 6.41 1.85
N GLY A 349 30.00 5.89 1.44
CA GLY A 349 30.32 5.68 0.03
C GLY A 349 29.43 4.61 -0.61
N LEU A 350 29.00 4.82 -1.86
CA LEU A 350 28.14 3.89 -2.60
C LEU A 350 28.86 2.62 -3.10
N ARG A 351 30.20 2.63 -3.19
CA ARG A 351 30.96 1.53 -3.80
C ARG A 351 30.72 0.18 -3.12
N GLY A 352 30.73 0.17 -1.78
CA GLY A 352 30.47 -1.05 -1.01
C GLY A 352 29.08 -1.62 -1.27
N PRO A 353 28.00 -0.86 -1.06
CA PRO A 353 26.64 -1.33 -1.35
C PRO A 353 26.44 -1.79 -2.79
N LEU A 354 26.96 -1.04 -3.78
CA LEU A 354 26.83 -1.42 -5.20
C LEU A 354 27.60 -2.71 -5.52
N LEU A 355 28.79 -2.91 -4.95
CA LEU A 355 29.54 -4.16 -5.12
C LEU A 355 28.78 -5.36 -4.54
N VAL A 356 28.25 -5.23 -3.32
CA VAL A 356 27.42 -6.30 -2.70
C VAL A 356 26.18 -6.59 -3.53
N SER A 357 25.60 -5.56 -4.15
CA SER A 357 24.42 -5.71 -5.01
C SER A 357 24.76 -6.41 -6.32
N ALA A 358 25.89 -6.07 -6.94
CA ALA A 358 26.38 -6.73 -8.14
C ALA A 358 26.69 -8.21 -7.87
N LEU A 359 27.36 -8.51 -6.75
CA LEU A 359 27.62 -9.90 -6.34
C LEU A 359 26.31 -10.66 -6.06
N GLY A 360 25.36 -10.05 -5.36
CA GLY A 360 24.04 -10.65 -5.13
C GLY A 360 23.28 -10.92 -6.43
N GLY A 361 23.39 -10.01 -7.40
CA GLY A 361 22.85 -10.21 -8.76
C GLY A 361 23.51 -11.38 -9.48
N VAL A 362 24.84 -11.50 -9.46
CA VAL A 362 25.56 -12.65 -10.06
C VAL A 362 25.17 -13.97 -9.39
N VAL A 363 25.04 -13.99 -8.05
CA VAL A 363 24.54 -15.15 -7.31
C VAL A 363 23.11 -15.50 -7.73
N CYS A 364 22.25 -14.50 -7.96
CA CYS A 364 20.91 -14.70 -8.49
C CYS A 364 20.91 -15.38 -9.86
N TRP A 365 21.84 -15.01 -10.75
CA TRP A 365 21.96 -15.63 -12.08
C TRP A 365 22.32 -17.10 -11.97
N GLY A 366 23.34 -17.41 -11.17
CA GLY A 366 23.78 -18.79 -10.95
C GLY A 366 22.67 -19.63 -10.31
N ALA A 367 22.00 -19.12 -9.28
CA ALA A 367 20.89 -19.80 -8.62
C ALA A 367 19.71 -20.05 -9.57
N PHE A 368 19.39 -19.08 -10.44
CA PHE A 368 18.32 -19.26 -11.41
C PHE A 368 18.69 -20.28 -12.50
N ALA A 369 19.94 -20.28 -12.98
CA ALA A 369 20.42 -21.32 -13.90
C ALA A 369 20.34 -22.72 -13.26
N VAL A 370 20.61 -22.85 -11.95
CA VAL A 370 20.43 -24.11 -11.22
C VAL A 370 18.95 -24.51 -11.16
N VAL A 371 18.04 -23.58 -10.92
CA VAL A 371 16.59 -23.84 -10.98
C VAL A 371 16.20 -24.34 -12.38
N MET A 372 16.65 -23.66 -13.43
CA MET A 372 16.37 -24.07 -14.81
C MET A 372 16.87 -25.50 -15.08
N ALA A 373 18.10 -25.81 -14.69
CA ALA A 373 18.65 -27.15 -14.85
C ALA A 373 17.88 -28.22 -14.07
N SER A 374 17.51 -27.91 -12.83
CA SER A 374 16.70 -28.81 -12.01
C SER A 374 15.32 -29.05 -12.63
N MET A 375 14.65 -28.01 -13.11
CA MET A 375 13.33 -28.14 -13.73
C MET A 375 13.38 -28.84 -15.08
N HIS A 376 14.44 -28.62 -15.87
CA HIS A 376 14.68 -29.35 -17.11
C HIS A 376 14.80 -30.86 -16.84
N SER A 377 15.61 -31.27 -15.85
CA SER A 377 15.79 -32.68 -15.51
C SER A 377 14.52 -33.38 -15.01
N GLY A 378 13.57 -32.61 -14.46
CA GLY A 378 12.30 -33.11 -13.95
C GLY A 378 11.13 -32.96 -14.92
N ARG A 379 11.34 -32.51 -16.16
CA ARG A 379 10.26 -32.10 -17.08
C ARG A 379 9.24 -33.22 -17.34
N GLU A 380 9.68 -34.47 -17.41
CA GLU A 380 8.82 -35.64 -17.63
C GLU A 380 7.89 -35.96 -16.44
N ALA A 381 8.19 -35.45 -15.23
CA ALA A 381 7.42 -35.74 -14.02
C ALA A 381 6.18 -34.85 -13.84
N TRP A 382 6.01 -33.82 -14.67
CA TRP A 382 4.92 -32.84 -14.54
C TRP A 382 3.65 -33.31 -15.23
N ARG A 383 2.50 -33.11 -14.57
CA ARG A 383 1.19 -33.56 -15.09
C ARG A 383 0.60 -32.61 -16.12
N THR A 384 0.84 -31.31 -15.97
CA THR A 384 0.30 -30.26 -16.85
C THR A 384 1.33 -29.14 -17.07
N ASP A 385 1.29 -28.53 -18.25
CA ASP A 385 2.15 -27.40 -18.59
C ASP A 385 1.90 -26.18 -17.68
N ASP A 386 0.65 -25.96 -17.26
CA ASP A 386 0.29 -24.84 -16.38
C ASP A 386 0.92 -24.96 -14.98
N GLU A 387 0.94 -26.17 -14.41
CA GLU A 387 1.58 -26.43 -13.11
C GLU A 387 3.09 -26.19 -13.21
N PHE A 388 3.72 -26.65 -14.29
CA PHE A 388 5.13 -26.43 -14.56
C PHE A 388 5.46 -24.93 -14.65
N VAL A 389 4.72 -24.16 -15.46
CA VAL A 389 4.95 -22.73 -15.65
C VAL A 389 4.75 -21.96 -14.35
N LEU A 390 3.73 -22.29 -13.54
CA LEU A 390 3.52 -21.62 -12.27
C LEU A 390 4.65 -21.92 -11.28
N VAL A 391 5.08 -23.17 -11.14
CA VAL A 391 6.19 -23.52 -10.25
C VAL A 391 7.49 -22.88 -10.72
N TYR A 392 7.72 -22.82 -12.04
CA TYR A 392 8.85 -22.15 -12.64
C TYR A 392 8.86 -20.64 -12.31
N ALA A 393 7.72 -19.96 -12.49
CA ALA A 393 7.55 -18.56 -12.14
C ALA A 393 7.74 -18.31 -10.63
N ALA A 394 7.24 -19.22 -9.80
CA ALA A 394 7.42 -19.20 -8.34
C ALA A 394 8.90 -19.30 -7.93
N TRP A 395 9.66 -20.23 -8.50
CA TRP A 395 11.09 -20.33 -8.26
C TRP A 395 11.86 -19.10 -8.74
N CYS A 396 11.50 -18.57 -9.92
CA CYS A 396 12.05 -17.34 -10.44
C CYS A 396 11.88 -16.17 -9.44
N ALA A 397 10.65 -15.97 -8.95
CA ALA A 397 10.35 -14.98 -7.93
C ALA A 397 11.15 -15.21 -6.65
N LEU A 398 11.21 -16.46 -6.16
CA LEU A 398 11.88 -16.81 -4.93
C LEU A 398 13.39 -16.54 -4.98
N VAL A 399 14.06 -16.94 -6.06
CA VAL A 399 15.50 -16.71 -6.26
C VAL A 399 15.81 -15.21 -6.30
N LEU A 400 15.01 -14.44 -7.04
CA LEU A 400 15.15 -12.98 -7.10
C LEU A 400 14.97 -12.33 -5.72
N VAL A 401 13.87 -12.67 -5.03
CA VAL A 401 13.57 -12.12 -3.70
C VAL A 401 14.65 -12.49 -2.69
N ALA A 402 15.11 -13.75 -2.68
CA ALA A 402 16.14 -14.22 -1.77
C ALA A 402 17.47 -13.50 -1.99
N ALA A 403 17.93 -13.39 -3.24
CA ALA A 403 19.17 -12.69 -3.57
C ALA A 403 19.11 -11.21 -3.18
N VAL A 404 17.99 -10.54 -3.48
CA VAL A 404 17.79 -9.12 -3.15
C VAL A 404 17.70 -8.89 -1.64
N ALA A 405 16.98 -9.75 -0.91
CA ALA A 405 16.91 -9.71 0.54
C ALA A 405 18.30 -9.93 1.18
N ALA A 406 19.07 -10.89 0.68
CA ALA A 406 20.43 -11.15 1.15
C ALA A 406 21.34 -9.92 0.95
N SER A 407 21.33 -9.30 -0.23
CA SER A 407 22.07 -8.07 -0.49
C SER A 407 21.65 -6.93 0.43
N ALA A 408 20.35 -6.75 0.66
CA ALA A 408 19.81 -5.74 1.57
C ALA A 408 20.28 -5.96 3.02
N VAL A 409 20.22 -7.20 3.52
CA VAL A 409 20.66 -7.56 4.88
C VAL A 409 22.16 -7.34 5.05
N VAL A 410 22.97 -7.86 4.12
CA VAL A 410 24.43 -7.73 4.18
C VAL A 410 24.82 -6.25 4.18
N THR A 411 24.24 -5.44 3.28
CA THR A 411 24.55 -4.01 3.23
C THR A 411 24.03 -3.25 4.46
N ALA A 412 22.88 -3.61 5.02
CA ALA A 412 22.35 -3.01 6.25
C ALA A 412 23.24 -3.29 7.48
N VAL A 413 23.76 -4.51 7.59
CA VAL A 413 24.70 -4.92 8.65
C VAL A 413 26.01 -4.14 8.52
N LEU A 414 26.54 -4.02 7.31
CA LEU A 414 27.76 -3.26 7.02
C LEU A 414 27.56 -1.74 7.16
N ALA A 415 26.33 -1.24 6.96
CA ALA A 415 26.01 0.16 7.04
C ALA A 415 25.99 0.69 8.48
N ARG A 416 26.86 1.67 8.74
CA ARG A 416 26.90 2.41 10.02
C ARG A 416 25.85 3.51 10.13
N ARG A 417 25.30 4.00 9.01
CA ARG A 417 24.32 5.09 8.96
C ARG A 417 23.42 4.84 7.77
N TYR A 418 22.20 5.38 7.81
CA TYR A 418 21.22 5.26 6.73
C TYR A 418 20.93 3.81 6.34
N ARG A 419 20.80 2.90 7.33
CA ARG A 419 20.66 1.45 7.10
C ARG A 419 19.52 1.12 6.14
N LEU A 420 18.36 1.73 6.35
CA LEU A 420 17.19 1.55 5.47
C LEU A 420 17.50 1.99 4.04
N LEU A 421 17.99 3.22 3.84
CA LEU A 421 18.25 3.71 2.50
C LEU A 421 19.35 2.91 1.77
N VAL A 422 20.42 2.54 2.47
CA VAL A 422 21.50 1.73 1.90
C VAL A 422 21.00 0.33 1.51
N ALA A 423 20.18 -0.28 2.36
CA ALA A 423 19.55 -1.57 2.08
C ALA A 423 18.60 -1.49 0.88
N LEU A 424 17.76 -0.45 0.79
CA LEU A 424 16.85 -0.24 -0.34
C LEU A 424 17.60 0.04 -1.65
N VAL A 425 18.63 0.89 -1.62
CA VAL A 425 19.50 1.14 -2.79
C VAL A 425 20.20 -0.15 -3.22
N SER A 426 20.67 -0.94 -2.27
CA SER A 426 21.28 -2.23 -2.57
C SER A 426 20.26 -3.21 -3.14
N ALA A 427 19.07 -3.26 -2.57
CA ALA A 427 18.00 -4.12 -3.02
C ALA A 427 17.59 -3.78 -4.46
N GLY A 428 17.41 -2.49 -4.77
CA GLY A 428 17.04 -2.03 -6.10
C GLY A 428 18.13 -2.33 -7.14
N ALA A 429 19.39 -2.07 -6.79
CA ALA A 429 20.52 -2.41 -7.66
C ALA A 429 20.66 -3.93 -7.88
N ALA A 430 20.50 -4.74 -6.83
CA ALA A 430 20.54 -6.20 -6.93
C ALA A 430 19.37 -6.73 -7.77
N MET A 431 18.18 -6.12 -7.66
CA MET A 431 17.02 -6.47 -8.46
C MET A 431 17.23 -6.16 -9.94
N VAL A 432 17.82 -5.01 -10.28
CA VAL A 432 18.15 -4.66 -11.67
C VAL A 432 19.18 -5.64 -12.25
N VAL A 433 20.26 -5.93 -11.52
CA VAL A 433 21.31 -6.86 -12.00
C VAL A 433 20.76 -8.29 -12.09
N GLY A 434 20.14 -8.79 -11.03
CA GLY A 434 19.55 -10.14 -10.98
C GLY A 434 18.47 -10.33 -12.04
N GLY A 435 17.54 -9.37 -12.13
CA GLY A 435 16.48 -9.38 -13.12
C GLY A 435 16.99 -9.36 -14.56
N ALA A 436 18.05 -8.59 -14.86
CA ALA A 436 18.66 -8.59 -16.19
C ALA A 436 19.22 -9.96 -16.59
N GLY A 437 19.82 -10.70 -15.65
CA GLY A 437 20.31 -12.06 -15.94
C GLY A 437 19.22 -13.10 -16.07
N VAL A 438 18.20 -13.03 -15.21
CA VAL A 438 17.01 -13.88 -15.33
C VAL A 438 16.36 -13.66 -16.70
N PHE A 439 16.15 -12.40 -17.10
CA PHE A 439 15.62 -12.07 -18.42
C PHE A 439 16.52 -12.61 -19.56
N LEU A 440 17.84 -12.45 -19.44
CA LEU A 440 18.77 -12.96 -20.46
C LEU A 440 18.69 -14.49 -20.57
N LEU A 441 18.67 -15.21 -19.44
CA LEU A 441 18.54 -16.67 -19.39
C LEU A 441 17.21 -17.15 -19.98
N LEU A 442 16.11 -16.44 -19.72
CA LEU A 442 14.81 -16.71 -20.34
C LEU A 442 14.81 -16.44 -21.84
N ALA A 443 15.45 -15.36 -22.28
CA ALA A 443 15.49 -14.98 -23.68
C ALA A 443 16.43 -15.85 -24.53
N THR A 444 17.38 -16.55 -23.90
CA THR A 444 18.25 -17.56 -24.52
C THR A 444 17.88 -19.00 -24.15
N ASP A 445 16.70 -19.23 -23.57
CA ASP A 445 16.19 -20.56 -23.25
C ASP A 445 16.15 -21.43 -24.53
N GLY A 446 16.62 -22.68 -24.43
CA GLY A 446 16.82 -23.57 -25.58
C GLY A 446 18.24 -23.59 -26.18
N CYS A 447 19.07 -22.58 -25.90
CA CYS A 447 20.44 -22.49 -26.46
C CYS A 447 21.51 -23.24 -25.67
N VAL A 448 21.28 -23.46 -24.38
CA VAL A 448 22.15 -24.27 -23.53
C VAL A 448 21.32 -25.50 -23.13
N PRO A 449 21.63 -26.71 -23.65
CA PRO A 449 20.79 -27.89 -23.44
C PRO A 449 20.41 -28.18 -21.98
N PRO A 450 21.31 -28.12 -20.98
CA PRO A 450 20.90 -28.36 -19.60
C PRO A 450 20.02 -27.25 -19.00
N LEU A 451 19.81 -26.13 -19.71
CA LEU A 451 18.96 -25.02 -19.26
C LEU A 451 17.68 -24.89 -20.09
N SER A 452 17.40 -25.76 -21.07
CA SER A 452 16.24 -25.61 -21.97
C SER A 452 14.92 -26.02 -21.31
N THR A 453 14.27 -25.07 -20.63
CA THR A 453 13.08 -25.35 -19.81
C THR A 453 11.76 -25.13 -20.54
N LEU A 454 11.63 -24.05 -21.29
CA LEU A 454 10.39 -23.62 -21.95
C LEU A 454 10.45 -23.83 -23.47
N ALA A 455 11.63 -23.77 -24.06
CA ALA A 455 11.88 -23.89 -25.49
C ALA A 455 12.78 -25.08 -25.81
N GLU A 456 12.40 -25.87 -26.81
CA GLU A 456 13.18 -27.03 -27.28
C GLU A 456 14.27 -26.66 -28.28
N SER A 457 14.13 -25.52 -28.96
CA SER A 457 15.07 -25.04 -29.97
C SER A 457 15.75 -23.75 -29.55
N CYS A 458 17.05 -23.65 -29.82
CA CYS A 458 17.82 -22.44 -29.59
C CYS A 458 17.33 -21.31 -30.50
N ALA A 459 16.73 -20.28 -29.90
CA ALA A 459 16.40 -19.04 -30.59
C ALA A 459 16.39 -17.88 -29.59
N TRP A 460 16.74 -16.68 -30.05
CA TRP A 460 16.61 -15.46 -29.26
C TRP A 460 15.13 -15.05 -29.19
N ARG A 461 14.50 -15.16 -28.01
CA ARG A 461 13.05 -14.95 -27.79
C ARG A 461 12.74 -13.88 -26.73
N PRO A 462 13.19 -12.62 -26.92
CA PRO A 462 13.01 -11.57 -25.91
C PRO A 462 11.54 -11.24 -25.62
N GLY A 463 10.64 -11.41 -26.61
CA GLY A 463 9.19 -11.18 -26.42
C GLY A 463 8.55 -12.17 -25.46
N ALA A 464 8.67 -13.47 -25.74
CA ALA A 464 8.14 -14.52 -24.86
C ALA A 464 8.78 -14.50 -23.46
N ALA A 465 10.08 -14.21 -23.40
CA ALA A 465 10.77 -13.99 -22.13
C ALA A 465 10.19 -12.80 -21.36
N TRP A 466 9.89 -11.68 -22.04
CA TRP A 466 9.29 -10.49 -21.43
C TRP A 466 7.89 -10.76 -20.88
N ASP A 467 7.05 -11.47 -21.61
CA ASP A 467 5.68 -11.76 -21.19
C ASP A 467 5.67 -12.59 -19.90
N THR A 468 6.54 -13.59 -19.82
CA THR A 468 6.72 -14.42 -18.61
C THR A 468 7.35 -13.62 -17.47
N PHE A 469 8.38 -12.84 -17.78
CA PHE A 469 9.21 -12.16 -16.78
C PHE A 469 8.55 -10.92 -16.17
N SER A 470 7.80 -10.14 -16.96
CA SER A 470 7.24 -8.84 -16.53
C SER A 470 6.29 -8.97 -15.35
N GLY A 471 5.44 -10.01 -15.35
CA GLY A 471 4.59 -10.37 -14.22
C GLY A 471 5.44 -10.69 -12.99
N VAL A 472 6.28 -11.73 -13.08
CA VAL A 472 7.13 -12.23 -11.99
C VAL A 472 7.99 -11.13 -11.38
N LEU A 473 8.56 -10.26 -12.20
CA LEU A 473 9.45 -9.22 -11.72
C LEU A 473 8.70 -8.16 -10.90
N LEU A 474 7.49 -7.77 -11.28
CA LEU A 474 6.74 -6.81 -10.46
C LEU A 474 6.46 -7.41 -9.07
N TYR A 475 5.99 -8.66 -9.02
CA TYR A 475 5.80 -9.41 -7.77
C TYR A 475 7.08 -9.48 -6.95
N ALA A 476 8.17 -9.93 -7.56
CA ALA A 476 9.47 -10.04 -6.92
C ALA A 476 9.98 -8.69 -6.42
N SER A 477 9.77 -7.60 -7.16
CA SER A 477 10.24 -6.26 -6.78
C SER A 477 9.52 -5.74 -5.54
N VAL A 478 8.20 -5.87 -5.46
CA VAL A 478 7.41 -5.48 -4.28
C VAL A 478 7.80 -6.35 -3.08
N ALA A 479 7.83 -7.68 -3.28
CA ALA A 479 8.20 -8.65 -2.24
C ALA A 479 9.60 -8.39 -1.68
N ALA A 480 10.57 -8.14 -2.56
CA ALA A 480 11.94 -7.92 -2.18
C ALA A 480 12.13 -6.59 -1.43
N MET A 481 11.45 -5.51 -1.81
CA MET A 481 11.48 -4.25 -1.07
C MET A 481 10.82 -4.37 0.31
N MET A 482 9.70 -5.09 0.41
CA MET A 482 9.05 -5.38 1.69
C MET A 482 9.99 -6.19 2.59
N THR A 483 10.57 -7.27 2.05
CA THR A 483 11.51 -8.14 2.78
C THR A 483 12.76 -7.39 3.23
N ALA A 484 13.35 -6.58 2.35
CA ALA A 484 14.49 -5.72 2.67
C ALA A 484 14.16 -4.74 3.80
N THR A 485 12.97 -4.14 3.77
CA THR A 485 12.52 -3.22 4.83
C THR A 485 12.37 -3.95 6.15
N ILE A 486 11.64 -5.08 6.17
CA ILE A 486 11.37 -5.88 7.37
C ILE A 486 12.68 -6.34 8.01
N ALA A 487 13.63 -6.83 7.22
CA ALA A 487 14.91 -7.33 7.73
C ALA A 487 15.79 -6.23 8.36
N VAL A 488 15.59 -4.96 7.98
CA VAL A 488 16.37 -3.82 8.51
C VAL A 488 15.81 -3.29 9.83
N ILE A 489 14.52 -3.48 10.12
CA ILE A 489 13.88 -3.04 11.37
C ILE A 489 14.59 -3.58 12.63
N PRO A 490 14.80 -4.90 12.80
CA PRO A 490 15.48 -5.42 14.00
C PRO A 490 16.92 -4.93 14.06
N LEU A 491 17.61 -4.85 12.91
CA LEU A 491 18.97 -4.32 12.82
C LEU A 491 19.04 -2.86 13.27
N ALA A 492 17.99 -2.05 13.07
CA ALA A 492 17.96 -0.66 13.53
C ALA A 492 17.82 -0.54 15.06
N ALA A 493 17.26 -1.56 15.73
CA ALA A 493 17.07 -1.58 17.19
C ALA A 493 18.33 -2.05 17.94
N VAL A 494 19.18 -2.89 17.34
CA VAL A 494 20.37 -3.43 18.03
C VAL A 494 21.37 -2.31 18.35
N PRO A 495 21.66 -2.03 19.64
CA PRO A 495 22.66 -1.05 20.03
C PRO A 495 24.01 -1.48 19.49
N ARG A 496 24.67 -0.59 18.73
CA ARG A 496 25.91 -0.94 18.05
C ARG A 496 26.97 -1.30 19.06
N TRP A 497 27.50 -2.52 18.95
CA TRP A 497 28.79 -2.85 19.52
C TRP A 497 29.82 -1.94 18.84
N ARG A 498 30.25 -0.91 19.58
CA ARG A 498 31.24 0.07 19.12
C ARG A 498 32.55 -0.68 18.88
N ARG A 499 32.76 -1.22 17.68
CA ARG A 499 34.11 -1.46 17.20
C ARG A 499 34.81 -0.09 17.16
N ARG A 500 35.60 0.21 18.19
CA ARG A 500 36.58 1.31 18.20
C ARG A 500 37.35 1.16 16.88
N LYS A 501 37.09 2.05 15.93
CA LYS A 501 37.96 2.14 14.76
C LYS A 501 39.27 2.68 15.30
N SER A 502 40.34 1.90 15.20
CA SER A 502 41.68 2.44 15.22
C SER A 502 41.74 3.61 14.23
N PRO A 503 42.41 4.73 14.56
CA PRO A 503 42.58 5.86 13.67
C PRO A 503 43.39 5.39 12.45
N GLY A 504 42.69 4.86 11.44
CA GLY A 504 43.29 4.45 10.18
C GLY A 504 43.68 5.68 9.39
N ALA A 505 44.91 5.68 8.86
CA ALA A 505 45.50 6.74 8.08
C ALA A 505 44.51 7.34 7.08
N VAL A 506 44.41 8.67 7.07
CA VAL A 506 43.62 9.43 6.10
C VAL A 506 44.19 9.11 4.71
N PRO A 507 43.45 8.43 3.81
CA PRO A 507 43.95 8.11 2.49
C PRO A 507 44.29 9.41 1.74
N ALA A 508 45.43 9.40 1.04
CA ALA A 508 45.94 10.56 0.30
C ALA A 508 44.88 11.13 -0.65
N PRO A 509 44.79 12.47 -0.80
CA PRO A 509 43.79 13.13 -1.63
C PRO A 509 44.04 12.86 -3.13
N GLY A 510 43.47 11.78 -3.66
CA GLY A 510 43.39 11.58 -5.11
C GLY A 510 42.48 12.63 -5.78
N ASP A 511 42.74 12.96 -7.06
CA ASP A 511 41.98 13.98 -7.82
C ASP A 511 40.47 13.68 -7.76
N PRO A 512 39.73 14.47 -6.97
CA PRO A 512 38.36 14.13 -6.64
C PRO A 512 37.39 14.61 -7.72
N ARG A 513 37.86 15.20 -8.83
CA ARG A 513 37.01 15.63 -9.95
C ARG A 513 36.68 14.47 -10.89
N ARG A 514 37.66 13.61 -11.23
CA ARG A 514 37.45 12.47 -12.13
C ARG A 514 36.42 11.47 -11.59
N GLY A 515 36.42 11.21 -10.28
CA GLY A 515 35.47 10.27 -9.65
C GLY A 515 34.02 10.74 -9.57
N LEU A 516 33.74 12.05 -9.68
CA LEU A 516 32.37 12.58 -9.56
C LEU A 516 31.59 12.42 -10.88
N ARG A 517 32.24 12.65 -12.03
CA ARG A 517 31.60 12.52 -13.35
C ARG A 517 31.19 11.08 -13.63
N THR A 518 32.09 10.13 -13.41
CA THR A 518 31.82 8.69 -13.57
C THR A 518 30.69 8.21 -12.66
N ARG A 519 30.69 8.65 -11.40
CA ARG A 519 29.60 8.36 -10.45
C ARG A 519 28.25 8.89 -10.93
N ARG A 520 28.20 10.14 -11.41
CA ARG A 520 26.95 10.75 -11.92
C ARG A 520 26.45 10.03 -13.16
N ALA A 521 27.34 9.70 -14.09
CA ALA A 521 27.00 8.93 -15.28
C ALA A 521 26.45 7.54 -14.91
N ALA A 522 27.09 6.84 -13.96
CA ALA A 522 26.61 5.54 -13.49
C ALA A 522 25.22 5.64 -12.81
N VAL A 523 25.01 6.62 -11.93
CA VAL A 523 23.70 6.84 -11.28
C VAL A 523 22.63 7.20 -12.32
N ALA A 524 22.95 8.07 -13.28
CA ALA A 524 22.05 8.44 -14.36
C ALA A 524 21.68 7.23 -15.21
N ALA A 525 22.66 6.41 -15.62
CA ALA A 525 22.42 5.20 -16.41
C ALA A 525 21.52 4.20 -15.65
N VAL A 526 21.82 3.91 -14.38
CA VAL A 526 20.99 3.04 -13.53
C VAL A 526 19.57 3.59 -13.38
N THR A 527 19.43 4.90 -13.24
CA THR A 527 18.11 5.56 -13.10
C THR A 527 17.31 5.48 -14.39
N VAL A 528 17.92 5.76 -15.54
CA VAL A 528 17.27 5.68 -16.86
C VAL A 528 16.86 4.25 -17.19
N ILE A 529 17.75 3.27 -16.98
CA ILE A 529 17.45 1.85 -17.20
C ILE A 529 16.28 1.41 -16.32
N SER A 530 16.32 1.73 -15.01
CA SER A 530 15.25 1.37 -14.09
C SER A 530 13.90 2.00 -14.44
N LEU A 531 13.89 3.29 -14.82
CA LEU A 531 12.67 3.98 -15.21
C LEU A 531 12.11 3.42 -16.51
N GLY A 532 12.94 3.25 -17.55
CA GLY A 532 12.51 2.67 -18.83
C GLY A 532 11.94 1.26 -18.64
N PHE A 533 12.60 0.45 -17.80
CA PHE A 533 12.15 -0.87 -17.45
C PHE A 533 10.78 -0.87 -16.75
N THR A 534 10.58 0.04 -15.78
CA THR A 534 9.32 0.15 -15.03
C THR A 534 8.17 0.63 -15.90
N THR A 535 8.44 1.60 -16.78
CA THR A 535 7.47 2.06 -17.79
C THR A 535 7.05 0.90 -18.70
N ALA A 536 8.00 0.07 -19.15
CA ALA A 536 7.70 -1.09 -19.97
C ALA A 536 6.80 -2.09 -19.24
N VAL A 537 7.12 -2.44 -17.98
CA VAL A 537 6.27 -3.35 -17.18
C VAL A 537 4.88 -2.77 -16.97
N PHE A 538 4.79 -1.49 -16.63
CA PHE A 538 3.51 -0.81 -16.44
C PHE A 538 2.66 -0.80 -17.73
N ALA A 539 3.30 -0.56 -18.89
CA ALA A 539 2.62 -0.59 -20.18
C ALA A 539 2.09 -1.99 -20.52
N THR A 540 2.89 -3.04 -20.30
CA THR A 540 2.47 -4.44 -20.52
C THR A 540 1.29 -4.82 -19.62
N LEU A 541 1.33 -4.48 -18.33
CA LEU A 541 0.24 -4.77 -17.40
C LEU A 541 -1.03 -3.99 -17.72
N SER A 542 -0.89 -2.74 -18.15
CA SER A 542 -2.02 -1.91 -18.58
C SER A 542 -2.67 -2.50 -19.83
N ALA A 543 -1.88 -2.89 -20.83
CA ALA A 543 -2.37 -3.52 -22.05
C ALA A 543 -3.09 -4.85 -21.76
N ALA A 544 -2.51 -5.72 -20.92
CA ALA A 544 -3.14 -6.97 -20.51
C ALA A 544 -4.48 -6.74 -19.77
N SER A 545 -4.56 -5.67 -18.97
CA SER A 545 -5.80 -5.31 -18.28
C SER A 545 -6.90 -4.81 -19.23
N GLU A 546 -6.52 -4.09 -20.29
CA GLU A 546 -7.46 -3.63 -21.33
C GLU A 546 -7.93 -4.78 -22.20
N GLU A 547 -7.03 -5.67 -22.60
CA GLU A 547 -7.38 -6.87 -23.36
C GLU A 547 -8.36 -7.74 -22.57
N HIS A 548 -8.11 -7.95 -21.27
CA HIS A 548 -9.02 -8.69 -20.41
C HIS A 548 -10.39 -8.01 -20.26
N ARG A 549 -10.45 -6.66 -20.28
CA ARG A 549 -11.73 -5.92 -20.36
C ARG A 549 -12.41 -6.02 -21.72
N GLN A 550 -11.64 -6.13 -22.80
CA GLN A 550 -12.16 -6.17 -24.16
C GLN A 550 -12.62 -7.57 -24.56
N GLN A 551 -11.92 -8.62 -24.15
CA GLN A 551 -12.34 -10.02 -24.25
C GLN A 551 -13.58 -10.33 -23.39
N ARG A 552 -13.84 -9.52 -22.35
CA ARG A 552 -15.11 -9.55 -21.61
C ARG A 552 -16.31 -9.03 -22.39
N ARG A 553 -16.15 -8.57 -23.65
CA ARG A 553 -17.30 -8.24 -24.50
C ARG A 553 -18.00 -9.54 -24.96
N PRO A 554 -19.27 -9.77 -24.58
CA PRO A 554 -19.95 -11.07 -24.64
C PRO A 554 -20.28 -11.60 -26.06
N GLY A 555 -19.81 -10.96 -27.13
CA GLY A 555 -20.32 -11.20 -28.49
C GLY A 555 -19.76 -12.43 -29.22
N ALA A 556 -18.55 -12.91 -28.92
CA ALA A 556 -17.84 -13.82 -29.83
C ALA A 556 -17.87 -15.32 -29.46
N VAL A 557 -18.30 -15.69 -28.24
CA VAL A 557 -18.25 -17.09 -27.75
C VAL A 557 -19.64 -17.70 -27.54
N ILE A 558 -20.69 -16.87 -27.51
CA ILE A 558 -22.09 -17.32 -27.32
C ILE A 558 -22.58 -18.19 -28.49
N GLU A 559 -21.97 -18.08 -29.67
CA GLU A 559 -22.35 -18.89 -30.84
C GLU A 559 -21.77 -20.33 -30.81
N ALA A 560 -20.79 -20.62 -29.95
CA ALA A 560 -20.11 -21.93 -29.93
C ALA A 560 -20.64 -22.91 -28.85
N LEU A 561 -21.40 -22.45 -27.84
CA LEU A 561 -21.76 -23.27 -26.66
C LEU A 561 -23.25 -23.67 -26.57
N VAL A 562 -24.09 -23.28 -27.53
CA VAL A 562 -25.51 -23.65 -27.52
C VAL A 562 -25.75 -24.90 -28.37
N ARG A 563 -25.55 -26.08 -27.75
CA ARG A 563 -26.35 -27.32 -27.94
C ARG A 563 -25.62 -28.52 -27.34
N THR A 564 -26.17 -29.13 -26.30
CA THR A 564 -26.54 -30.56 -26.24
C THR A 564 -27.06 -30.89 -24.84
N ASP A 565 -28.22 -31.53 -24.77
CA ASP A 565 -28.63 -32.31 -23.60
C ASP A 565 -27.55 -33.37 -23.35
N ARG A 566 -26.80 -33.20 -22.26
CA ARG A 566 -25.78 -34.15 -21.84
C ARG A 566 -25.97 -34.50 -20.36
N PRO A 567 -25.62 -35.73 -19.98
CA PRO A 567 -25.72 -36.21 -18.60
C PRO A 567 -24.95 -35.30 -17.64
N ASP A 568 -25.32 -35.37 -16.35
CA ASP A 568 -24.81 -34.49 -15.30
C ASP A 568 -23.30 -34.25 -15.43
N PRO A 569 -22.86 -33.00 -15.65
CA PRO A 569 -21.47 -32.70 -15.87
C PRO A 569 -20.64 -33.19 -14.69
N ALA A 570 -19.52 -33.85 -15.00
CA ALA A 570 -18.53 -34.24 -14.01
C ALA A 570 -18.21 -33.04 -13.08
N PRO A 571 -17.90 -33.24 -11.79
CA PRO A 571 -17.67 -32.15 -10.84
C PRO A 571 -16.71 -31.06 -11.34
N GLN A 572 -15.66 -31.46 -12.07
CA GLN A 572 -14.71 -30.56 -12.71
C GLN A 572 -15.35 -29.67 -13.80
N MET A 573 -16.27 -30.23 -14.59
CA MET A 573 -17.01 -29.49 -15.61
C MET A 573 -17.97 -28.48 -14.95
N ARG A 574 -18.68 -28.85 -13.88
CA ARG A 574 -19.51 -27.90 -13.11
C ARG A 574 -18.71 -26.71 -12.58
N ARG A 575 -17.48 -26.96 -12.13
CA ARG A 575 -16.55 -25.92 -11.67
C ARG A 575 -16.16 -24.97 -12.79
N LEU A 576 -15.71 -25.50 -13.93
CA LEU A 576 -15.36 -24.68 -15.10
C LEU A 576 -16.58 -23.89 -15.59
N GLN A 577 -17.76 -24.50 -15.57
CA GLN A 577 -19.02 -23.81 -15.88
C GLN A 577 -19.31 -22.70 -14.86
N ALA A 578 -19.09 -22.90 -13.56
CA ALA A 578 -19.34 -21.88 -12.54
C ALA A 578 -18.39 -20.69 -12.67
N GLN A 579 -17.11 -20.96 -12.95
CA GLN A 579 -16.11 -19.94 -13.20
C GLN A 579 -16.40 -19.19 -14.50
N SER A 580 -16.76 -19.91 -15.57
CA SER A 580 -17.19 -19.35 -16.85
C SER A 580 -18.43 -18.46 -16.66
N TRP A 581 -19.43 -18.93 -15.91
CA TRP A 581 -20.63 -18.15 -15.55
C TRP A 581 -20.27 -16.83 -14.87
N LEU A 582 -19.35 -16.85 -13.88
CA LEU A 582 -18.89 -15.64 -13.20
C LEU A 582 -18.15 -14.69 -14.16
N LEU A 583 -17.19 -15.21 -14.94
CA LEU A 583 -16.29 -14.40 -15.76
C LEU A 583 -16.97 -13.80 -17.01
N HIS A 584 -18.00 -14.45 -17.55
CA HIS A 584 -18.66 -14.03 -18.80
C HIS A 584 -19.98 -13.26 -18.58
N GLY A 585 -20.17 -12.65 -17.41
CA GLY A 585 -21.32 -11.77 -17.14
C GLY A 585 -21.94 -11.92 -15.76
N GLY A 586 -21.72 -13.04 -15.06
CA GLY A 586 -22.19 -13.21 -13.68
C GLY A 586 -21.65 -12.12 -12.74
N LEU A 587 -20.36 -11.78 -12.82
CA LEU A 587 -19.76 -10.68 -12.05
C LEU A 587 -20.34 -9.31 -12.44
N GLU A 588 -20.64 -9.09 -13.72
CA GLU A 588 -21.25 -7.83 -14.17
C GLU A 588 -22.66 -7.65 -13.61
N LEU A 589 -23.45 -8.72 -13.55
CA LEU A 589 -24.77 -8.72 -12.90
C LEU A 589 -24.67 -8.39 -11.41
N VAL A 590 -23.69 -8.97 -10.73
CA VAL A 590 -23.41 -8.73 -9.31
C VAL A 590 -23.00 -7.29 -9.06
N ASP A 591 -22.03 -6.79 -9.82
CA ASP A 591 -21.58 -5.41 -9.73
C ASP A 591 -22.75 -4.44 -10.01
N GLY A 592 -23.62 -4.77 -10.96
CA GLY A 592 -24.86 -4.06 -11.22
C GLY A 592 -25.81 -4.03 -10.03
N PHE A 593 -26.03 -5.16 -9.35
CA PHE A 593 -26.86 -5.22 -8.15
C PHE A 593 -26.26 -4.41 -7.00
N VAL A 594 -24.95 -4.51 -6.78
CA VAL A 594 -24.23 -3.74 -5.77
C VAL A 594 -24.34 -2.23 -6.04
N ASP A 595 -24.14 -1.81 -7.29
CA ASP A 595 -24.29 -0.42 -7.70
C ASP A 595 -25.72 0.11 -7.48
N VAL A 596 -26.73 -0.66 -7.86
CA VAL A 596 -28.14 -0.28 -7.65
C VAL A 596 -28.50 -0.25 -6.16
N HIS A 597 -27.95 -1.15 -5.35
CA HIS A 597 -28.11 -1.09 -3.89
C HIS A 597 -27.55 0.21 -3.31
N PHE A 598 -26.36 0.63 -3.72
CA PHE A 598 -25.79 1.91 -3.29
C PHE A 598 -26.67 3.10 -3.72
N ARG A 599 -27.19 3.09 -4.95
CA ARG A 599 -28.13 4.11 -5.43
C ARG A 599 -29.45 4.12 -4.69
N LEU A 600 -29.99 2.95 -4.31
CA LEU A 600 -31.20 2.83 -3.50
C LEU A 600 -31.00 3.46 -2.11
N ARG A 601 -29.87 3.15 -1.48
CA ARG A 601 -29.50 3.72 -0.17
C ARG A 601 -29.27 5.22 -0.23
N ASP A 602 -28.76 5.74 -1.35
CA ASP A 602 -28.64 7.19 -1.56
C ASP A 602 -30.01 7.85 -1.70
N ALA A 603 -30.89 7.28 -2.54
CA ALA A 603 -32.26 7.75 -2.70
C ALA A 603 -33.03 7.76 -1.37
N SER A 604 -32.89 6.73 -0.54
CA SER A 604 -33.57 6.63 0.76
C SER A 604 -33.07 7.61 1.82
N ARG A 605 -31.92 8.26 1.62
CA ARG A 605 -31.40 9.27 2.56
C ARG A 605 -31.97 10.66 2.31
N SER A 606 -32.55 10.92 1.14
CA SER A 606 -33.19 12.20 0.83
C SER A 606 -34.44 12.43 1.68
N HIS A 607 -34.55 13.64 2.26
CA HIS A 607 -35.71 14.07 3.06
C HIS A 607 -36.24 15.40 2.52
N PRO A 608 -37.45 15.43 1.91
CA PRO A 608 -38.31 14.29 1.62
C PRO A 608 -37.69 13.33 0.58
N PRO A 609 -38.14 12.06 0.51
CA PRO A 609 -37.67 11.10 -0.47
C PRO A 609 -37.81 11.63 -1.90
N ASP A 610 -36.74 11.61 -2.69
CA ASP A 610 -36.77 11.96 -4.10
C ASP A 610 -37.42 10.82 -4.89
N HIS A 611 -38.75 10.93 -5.10
CA HIS A 611 -39.55 9.93 -5.81
C HIS A 611 -39.04 9.67 -7.24
N ALA A 612 -38.44 10.66 -7.90
CA ALA A 612 -37.90 10.50 -9.25
C ALA A 612 -36.61 9.66 -9.25
N ARG A 613 -35.72 9.89 -8.28
CA ARG A 613 -34.56 9.02 -8.05
C ARG A 613 -34.99 7.60 -7.71
N PHE A 614 -35.91 7.43 -6.76
CA PHE A 614 -36.43 6.11 -6.40
C PHE A 614 -37.01 5.36 -7.60
N ARG A 615 -37.80 6.05 -8.44
CA ARG A 615 -38.34 5.46 -9.68
C ARG A 615 -37.22 4.97 -10.60
N THR A 616 -36.16 5.77 -10.76
CA THR A 616 -35.00 5.41 -11.59
C THR A 616 -34.25 4.20 -11.04
N VAL A 617 -34.03 4.14 -9.72
CA VAL A 617 -33.38 3.02 -9.06
C VAL A 617 -34.22 1.74 -9.18
N CYS A 618 -35.52 1.81 -8.86
CA CYS A 618 -36.40 0.64 -8.92
C CYS A 618 -36.56 0.11 -10.35
N ALA A 619 -36.58 0.99 -11.36
CA ALA A 619 -36.53 0.58 -12.77
C ALA A 619 -35.18 -0.06 -13.16
N ALA A 620 -34.07 0.36 -12.55
CA ALA A 620 -32.76 -0.27 -12.75
C ALA A 620 -32.70 -1.67 -12.13
N VAL A 621 -33.23 -1.87 -10.91
CA VAL A 621 -33.38 -3.21 -10.30
C VAL A 621 -34.23 -4.11 -11.19
N ASP A 622 -35.38 -3.63 -11.66
CA ASP A 622 -36.28 -4.39 -12.54
C ASP A 622 -35.58 -4.80 -13.85
N ARG A 623 -34.78 -3.90 -14.45
CA ARG A 623 -33.96 -4.24 -15.62
C ARG A 623 -32.89 -5.29 -15.31
N LEU A 624 -32.14 -5.13 -14.21
CA LEU A 624 -31.10 -6.08 -13.80
C LEU A 624 -31.68 -7.46 -13.48
N THR A 625 -32.81 -7.52 -12.79
CA THR A 625 -33.48 -8.80 -12.48
C THR A 625 -34.00 -9.50 -13.75
N ARG A 626 -34.46 -8.76 -14.77
CA ARG A 626 -34.75 -9.33 -16.09
C ARG A 626 -33.48 -9.87 -16.77
N GLN A 627 -32.39 -9.11 -16.77
CA GLN A 627 -31.11 -9.56 -17.33
C GLN A 627 -30.59 -10.80 -16.61
N ALA A 628 -30.62 -10.80 -15.28
CA ALA A 628 -30.22 -11.92 -14.44
C ALA A 628 -31.10 -13.17 -14.63
N GLY A 629 -32.41 -12.98 -14.83
CA GLY A 629 -33.34 -14.07 -15.13
C GLY A 629 -33.21 -14.63 -16.55
N ALA A 630 -32.73 -13.83 -17.50
CA ALA A 630 -32.43 -14.24 -18.88
C ALA A 630 -31.01 -14.78 -19.05
N TYR A 631 -30.14 -14.60 -18.05
CA TYR A 631 -28.76 -15.07 -18.06
C TYR A 631 -28.68 -16.60 -17.89
N PHE A 632 -27.50 -17.17 -18.12
CA PHE A 632 -27.28 -18.61 -17.96
C PHE A 632 -27.63 -19.07 -16.55
N ARG A 633 -28.11 -20.31 -16.40
CA ARG A 633 -28.30 -20.92 -15.08
C ARG A 633 -26.96 -21.12 -14.40
N VAL A 634 -26.92 -20.90 -13.10
CA VAL A 634 -25.81 -21.28 -12.24
C VAL A 634 -25.67 -22.81 -12.29
N PRO A 635 -24.48 -23.35 -12.57
CA PRO A 635 -24.27 -24.79 -12.76
C PRO A 635 -24.22 -25.59 -11.45
N ASP A 636 -24.42 -24.93 -10.30
CA ASP A 636 -24.67 -25.56 -9.00
C ASP A 636 -26.17 -25.44 -8.66
N PRO A 637 -26.89 -26.54 -8.40
CA PRO A 637 -28.31 -26.49 -8.05
C PRO A 637 -28.58 -25.61 -6.83
N GLN A 638 -27.79 -25.73 -5.77
CA GLN A 638 -27.98 -24.93 -4.55
C GLN A 638 -27.70 -23.44 -4.79
N GLY A 639 -26.61 -23.13 -5.50
CA GLY A 639 -26.28 -21.78 -5.95
C GLY A 639 -27.34 -21.19 -6.87
N GLN A 640 -27.91 -22.00 -7.77
CA GLN A 640 -29.01 -21.62 -8.65
C GLN A 640 -30.28 -21.33 -7.87
N ASP A 641 -30.61 -22.14 -6.86
CA ASP A 641 -31.78 -21.91 -6.01
C ASP A 641 -31.65 -20.59 -5.22
N LEU A 642 -30.47 -20.34 -4.63
CA LEU A 642 -30.18 -19.09 -3.94
C LEU A 642 -30.21 -17.89 -4.90
N TRP A 643 -29.61 -18.02 -6.09
CA TRP A 643 -29.60 -16.99 -7.12
C TRP A 643 -31.02 -16.69 -7.62
N ALA A 644 -31.80 -17.72 -7.97
CA ALA A 644 -33.17 -17.57 -8.44
C ALA A 644 -34.08 -16.96 -7.36
N LYS A 645 -33.89 -17.35 -6.09
CA LYS A 645 -34.59 -16.76 -4.94
C LYS A 645 -34.24 -15.28 -4.76
N ALA A 646 -32.95 -14.92 -4.85
CA ALA A 646 -32.49 -13.54 -4.78
C ALA A 646 -33.10 -12.69 -5.92
N VAL A 647 -32.95 -13.15 -7.17
CA VAL A 647 -33.48 -12.45 -8.36
C VAL A 647 -35.00 -12.33 -8.29
N GLY A 648 -35.70 -13.36 -7.82
CA GLY A 648 -37.16 -13.36 -7.65
C GLY A 648 -37.65 -12.35 -6.60
N ARG A 649 -37.02 -12.32 -5.42
CA ARG A 649 -37.33 -11.34 -4.36
C ARG A 649 -37.01 -9.92 -4.82
N MET A 650 -35.86 -9.69 -5.46
CA MET A 650 -35.50 -8.37 -6.00
C MET A 650 -36.47 -7.91 -7.09
N LYS A 651 -36.92 -8.82 -7.96
CA LYS A 651 -37.91 -8.51 -9.01
C LYS A 651 -39.24 -8.08 -8.41
N LYS A 652 -39.72 -8.82 -7.40
CA LYS A 652 -40.95 -8.49 -6.68
C LYS A 652 -40.83 -7.14 -5.98
N ALA A 653 -39.76 -6.92 -5.23
CA ALA A 653 -39.54 -5.67 -4.52
C ALA A 653 -39.39 -4.47 -5.49
N ALA A 654 -38.75 -4.64 -6.64
CA ALA A 654 -38.69 -3.62 -7.68
C ALA A 654 -40.09 -3.27 -8.24
N ALA A 655 -40.93 -4.28 -8.49
CA ALA A 655 -42.30 -4.08 -8.96
C ALA A 655 -43.18 -3.39 -7.90
N ASP A 656 -43.08 -3.80 -6.63
CA ASP A 656 -43.81 -3.19 -5.52
C ASP A 656 -43.34 -1.75 -5.28
N CYS A 657 -42.04 -1.46 -5.39
CA CYS A 657 -41.51 -0.09 -5.35
C CYS A 657 -42.11 0.77 -6.46
N LEU A 658 -42.07 0.31 -7.72
CA LEU A 658 -42.62 1.06 -8.85
C LEU A 658 -44.13 1.29 -8.72
N ARG A 659 -44.88 0.28 -8.22
CA ARG A 659 -46.31 0.41 -7.92
C ARG A 659 -46.56 1.45 -6.82
N GLY A 660 -45.83 1.38 -5.72
CA GLY A 660 -45.95 2.33 -4.62
C GLY A 660 -45.69 3.77 -5.06
N LEU A 661 -44.69 3.98 -5.94
CA LEU A 661 -44.41 5.30 -6.53
C LEU A 661 -45.47 5.79 -7.51
N ALA A 662 -46.19 4.89 -8.19
CA ALA A 662 -47.29 5.24 -9.10
C ALA A 662 -48.57 5.59 -8.32
N GLU A 663 -48.84 4.86 -7.24
CA GLU A 663 -50.01 5.03 -6.37
C GLU A 663 -49.84 6.11 -5.30
N GLY A 664 -48.63 6.64 -5.12
CA GLY A 664 -48.30 7.56 -4.02
C GLY A 664 -48.28 6.89 -2.64
N ASN A 665 -48.10 5.57 -2.59
CA ASN A 665 -48.09 4.77 -1.37
C ASN A 665 -46.66 4.63 -0.80
N GLY A 666 -46.23 5.60 0.01
CA GLY A 666 -44.90 5.62 0.63
C GLY A 666 -44.58 4.37 1.46
N GLY A 667 -45.57 3.82 2.18
CA GLY A 667 -45.36 2.60 2.98
C GLY A 667 -45.03 1.36 2.14
N LEU A 668 -45.54 1.28 0.91
CA LEU A 668 -45.18 0.22 -0.03
C LEU A 668 -43.75 0.41 -0.58
N VAL A 669 -43.33 1.66 -0.83
CA VAL A 669 -41.96 2.00 -1.26
C VAL A 669 -40.94 1.66 -0.17
N ASP A 670 -41.21 2.04 1.09
CA ASP A 670 -40.32 1.75 2.22
C ASP A 670 -40.17 0.24 2.46
N ARG A 671 -41.28 -0.51 2.39
CA ARG A 671 -41.26 -1.97 2.50
C ARG A 671 -40.45 -2.60 1.38
N ALA A 672 -40.63 -2.15 0.14
CA ALA A 672 -39.87 -2.64 -0.99
C ALA A 672 -38.37 -2.33 -0.87
N ALA A 673 -38.00 -1.15 -0.38
CA ALA A 673 -36.60 -0.78 -0.16
C ALA A 673 -35.94 -1.65 0.94
N LEU A 674 -36.68 -1.95 2.01
CA LEU A 674 -36.23 -2.90 3.05
C LEU A 674 -36.07 -4.31 2.49
N GLU A 675 -37.02 -4.80 1.68
CA GLU A 675 -36.95 -6.12 1.05
C GLU A 675 -35.76 -6.23 0.09
N LEU A 676 -35.45 -5.18 -0.69
CA LEU A 676 -34.25 -5.13 -1.54
C LEU A 676 -32.95 -5.23 -0.72
N THR A 677 -32.88 -4.51 0.40
CA THR A 677 -31.73 -4.54 1.31
C THR A 677 -31.56 -5.90 2.00
N ALA A 678 -32.67 -6.49 2.45
CA ALA A 678 -32.67 -7.81 3.07
C ALA A 678 -32.23 -8.90 2.07
N THR A 679 -32.76 -8.86 0.83
CA THR A 679 -32.46 -9.84 -0.22
C THR A 679 -30.97 -9.90 -0.57
N GLU A 680 -30.28 -8.75 -0.57
CA GLU A 680 -28.83 -8.73 -0.77
C GLU A 680 -28.11 -9.55 0.29
N SER A 681 -28.43 -9.31 1.57
CA SER A 681 -27.76 -9.95 2.70
C SER A 681 -28.16 -11.42 2.91
N GLU A 682 -29.43 -11.75 2.68
CA GLU A 682 -29.99 -13.08 2.96
C GLU A 682 -29.85 -14.07 1.80
N ASP A 683 -29.86 -13.61 0.55
CA ASP A 683 -29.91 -14.48 -0.62
C ASP A 683 -28.77 -14.23 -1.61
N LEU A 684 -28.50 -12.97 -1.98
CA LEU A 684 -27.49 -12.65 -3.00
C LEU A 684 -26.06 -12.96 -2.51
N ILE A 685 -25.67 -12.46 -1.33
CA ILE A 685 -24.33 -12.71 -0.78
C ILE A 685 -24.10 -14.22 -0.56
N PRO A 686 -25.03 -15.00 0.03
CA PRO A 686 -24.90 -16.45 0.11
C PRO A 686 -24.84 -17.15 -1.25
N ALA A 687 -25.62 -16.72 -2.24
CA ALA A 687 -25.55 -17.26 -3.60
C ALA A 687 -24.14 -17.07 -4.17
N LEU A 688 -23.58 -15.87 -4.04
CA LEU A 688 -22.25 -15.56 -4.55
C LEU A 688 -21.15 -16.28 -3.79
N ALA A 689 -21.23 -16.32 -2.47
CA ALA A 689 -20.32 -17.12 -1.67
C ALA A 689 -20.33 -18.57 -2.14
N ARG A 690 -21.50 -19.16 -2.41
CA ARG A 690 -21.63 -20.53 -2.91
C ARG A 690 -21.06 -20.71 -4.32
N ILE A 691 -21.40 -19.82 -5.25
CA ILE A 691 -20.94 -19.87 -6.65
C ILE A 691 -19.42 -19.69 -6.70
N SER A 692 -18.88 -18.73 -5.96
CA SER A 692 -17.44 -18.50 -5.83
C SER A 692 -16.74 -19.68 -5.16
N VAL A 693 -17.33 -20.25 -4.10
CA VAL A 693 -16.80 -21.45 -3.45
C VAL A 693 -16.77 -22.62 -4.42
N ILE A 694 -17.79 -22.86 -5.24
CA ILE A 694 -17.77 -23.97 -6.21
C ILE A 694 -16.80 -23.72 -7.37
N GLY A 695 -16.69 -22.48 -7.81
CA GLY A 695 -15.59 -22.08 -8.70
C GLY A 695 -14.21 -22.36 -8.07
N ALA A 696 -14.13 -22.34 -6.74
CA ALA A 696 -12.89 -22.42 -5.96
C ALA A 696 -12.69 -23.70 -5.12
N THR A 697 -13.57 -24.70 -5.10
CA THR A 697 -13.49 -25.90 -4.22
C THR A 697 -13.73 -27.23 -4.94
N THR A 698 -12.91 -28.25 -4.65
CA THR A 698 -13.04 -29.66 -5.06
C THR A 698 -12.23 -30.62 -4.18
N ALA A 699 -12.85 -31.77 -3.91
CA ALA A 699 -12.26 -33.09 -3.68
C ALA A 699 -11.45 -33.33 -2.38
N GLY A 700 -12.11 -33.24 -1.22
CA GLY A 700 -11.58 -33.74 0.06
C GLY A 700 -12.35 -34.93 0.67
N GLY A 701 -13.28 -35.58 -0.06
CA GLY A 701 -14.19 -36.54 0.58
C GLY A 701 -14.70 -37.63 -0.34
N SER A 702 -13.83 -38.57 -0.72
CA SER A 702 -14.18 -39.97 -0.95
C SER A 702 -12.89 -40.76 -1.23
N SER A 703 -12.20 -41.13 -0.16
CA SER A 703 -11.30 -42.29 -0.11
C SER A 703 -11.46 -42.92 1.26
#